data_AF-A0A671Q538-F1
#
_entry.id   AF-A0A671Q538-F1
#
_cell.length_a   1.000
_cell.length_b   1.000
_cell.length_c   1.000
_cell.angle_alpha   90.00
_cell.angle_beta   90.00
_cell.angle_gamma   90.00
#
_symmetry.space_group_name_H-M   'P 1'
#
loop_
_entity.id
_entity.type
_entity.pdbx_description
1 polymer ?
#
loop_
_entity_poly.entity_id
_entity_poly.type
_entity_poly.pdbx_seq_one_letter_code
_entity_poly.pdbx_strand_id
1 'polypeptide(L)'
;MFLFSKKKKPSEDSIKRLEYQLCLAKEAGADDILDISACELAEVPSSAFSICKVLQKKVLILHGNDLMSLVPKGCFIGALATLKVLDLHENKLTSLPDDIGQLLSLQVFLLYMNKADVNCCFLCVFFLISIFIQQECITFDQILEYCPPSQYLLPVLEHDEGKQEVDCVDGEEMAWQSKFMDYEKRKVQKQLEKLIFEKDLEEKRREHTQLLLLNNSHKEDVLLSVKLEQQRLELGVSQQQKAQETDRQKMLDKVHLAESNIMSRISDLLLDNKRQAKSGEFLQALEEDRIRMEHLTAITQDEANSLRKKEVASAMQRMLSESYSLRLLQEAREAKTQILLSETCKSLDYMDRKFDQVLSLQQLDKSKAISQILQEEEMQKAAFEALQLQKDSVHAYIRNQIKLIETELMQLTKLEVKRRNLDTENLQEVLADQRTALTDLLQQLLKQKDQREEELRMVLVEMAQKCESNQQNYWMIQYQRLLDAKPLSLRMQETAVDADLGNLLCKLSAQHYLPIIAHHRITAEALRNMTTKDLRKLGINEVGVQKALLHWARECTLSDPKEMQEAGPSTPSAPLQQQLTPPLTPSTPLTPTAPSPDSWSSSECVVCMEHESQVIFLPCGHVCCCQTCSDALQSCPLCRGSISQRVRLYHG
;
A
#
# COMPACT_ATOMS: atom_id res chain seq x y z
N MET A 1 -43.53 1.16 -27.01
CA MET A 1 -42.66 -0.02 -26.81
C MET A 1 -41.29 0.47 -26.35
N PHE A 2 -41.01 0.42 -25.05
CA PHE A 2 -39.67 0.69 -24.53
C PHE A 2 -38.89 -0.62 -24.55
N LEU A 3 -37.93 -0.75 -25.46
CA LEU A 3 -37.00 -1.86 -25.51
C LEU A 3 -36.02 -1.72 -24.34
N PHE A 4 -36.30 -2.43 -23.24
CA PHE A 4 -35.30 -2.71 -22.22
C PHE A 4 -34.15 -3.49 -22.86
N SER A 5 -33.06 -2.82 -23.22
CA SER A 5 -31.79 -3.49 -23.50
C SER A 5 -31.36 -4.18 -22.21
N LYS A 6 -31.54 -5.50 -22.14
CA LYS A 6 -30.99 -6.32 -21.06
C LYS A 6 -29.47 -6.13 -21.08
N LYS A 7 -28.92 -5.45 -20.07
CA LYS A 7 -27.47 -5.40 -19.85
C LYS A 7 -26.97 -6.85 -19.80
N LYS A 8 -26.14 -7.25 -20.76
CA LYS A 8 -25.50 -8.57 -20.78
C LYS A 8 -24.66 -8.66 -19.51
N LYS A 9 -24.87 -9.70 -18.70
CA LYS A 9 -24.04 -9.91 -17.50
C LYS A 9 -22.66 -10.39 -17.96
N PRO A 10 -21.56 -9.80 -17.46
CA PRO A 10 -20.22 -10.25 -17.79
C PRO A 10 -20.01 -11.69 -17.33
N SER A 11 -19.24 -12.47 -18.09
CA SER A 11 -18.82 -13.82 -17.71
C SER A 11 -18.04 -13.84 -16.39
N GLU A 12 -18.10 -14.96 -15.66
CA GLU A 12 -17.41 -15.10 -14.37
C GLU A 12 -15.88 -14.94 -14.51
N ASP A 13 -15.32 -15.40 -15.64
CA ASP A 13 -13.91 -15.23 -15.97
C ASP A 13 -13.53 -13.76 -16.21
N SER A 14 -14.42 -12.98 -16.84
CA SER A 14 -14.23 -11.55 -17.05
C SER A 14 -14.25 -10.77 -15.74
N ILE A 15 -15.11 -11.15 -14.79
CA ILE A 15 -15.16 -10.55 -13.45
C ILE A 15 -13.87 -10.85 -12.68
N LYS A 16 -13.43 -12.11 -12.67
CA LYS A 16 -12.19 -12.52 -12.01
C LYS A 16 -10.96 -11.80 -12.60
N ARG A 17 -10.91 -11.67 -13.93
CA ARG A 17 -9.85 -10.92 -14.62
C ARG A 17 -9.87 -9.45 -14.19
N LEU A 18 -11.03 -8.80 -14.19
CA LEU A 18 -11.15 -7.40 -13.77
C LEU A 18 -10.68 -7.20 -12.32
N GLU A 19 -11.15 -8.03 -11.40
CA GLU A 19 -10.74 -7.95 -9.99
C GLU A 19 -9.24 -8.17 -9.81
N TYR A 20 -8.68 -9.14 -10.52
CA TYR A 20 -7.24 -9.41 -10.52
C TYR A 20 -6.43 -8.21 -11.02
N GLN A 21 -6.82 -7.61 -12.16
CA GLN A 21 -6.13 -6.45 -12.74
C GLN A 21 -6.23 -5.21 -11.85
N LEU A 22 -7.39 -4.96 -11.23
CA LEU A 22 -7.57 -3.86 -10.28
C LEU A 22 -6.80 -4.08 -8.98
N CYS A 23 -6.55 -5.32 -8.58
CA CYS A 23 -5.72 -5.67 -7.43
C CYS A 23 -4.24 -5.43 -7.74
N LEU A 24 -3.74 -6.02 -8.83
CA LEU A 24 -2.37 -5.86 -9.31
C LEU A 24 -2.00 -4.38 -9.48
N ALA A 25 -2.92 -3.59 -10.06
CA ALA A 25 -2.66 -2.18 -10.30
C ALA A 25 -2.42 -1.35 -9.03
N LYS A 26 -2.84 -1.85 -7.84
CA LYS A 26 -2.67 -1.21 -6.53
C LYS A 26 -1.41 -1.65 -5.78
N GLU A 27 -0.71 -2.69 -6.25
CA GLU A 27 0.50 -3.18 -5.60
C GLU A 27 1.65 -2.17 -5.70
N ALA A 28 2.48 -2.10 -4.64
CA ALA A 28 3.62 -1.19 -4.61
C ALA A 28 4.69 -1.66 -5.61
N GLY A 29 4.98 -0.84 -6.63
CA GLY A 29 5.88 -1.19 -7.73
C GLY A 29 5.20 -1.79 -8.96
N ALA A 30 3.86 -1.82 -8.99
CA ALA A 30 3.11 -2.18 -10.19
C ALA A 30 3.39 -1.21 -11.34
N ASP A 31 3.50 -1.74 -12.55
CA ASP A 31 3.77 -0.98 -13.77
C ASP A 31 2.78 0.18 -13.96
N ASP A 32 3.20 1.19 -14.72
CA ASP A 32 2.38 2.37 -15.07
C ASP A 32 1.19 2.04 -16.01
N ILE A 33 0.88 0.75 -16.17
CA ILE A 33 -0.12 0.20 -17.08
C ILE A 33 -1.30 -0.31 -16.27
N LEU A 34 -2.51 0.11 -16.66
CA LEU A 34 -3.76 -0.54 -16.25
C LEU A 34 -4.39 -1.19 -17.48
N ASP A 35 -4.34 -2.51 -17.53
CA ASP A 35 -4.98 -3.32 -18.57
C ASP A 35 -6.29 -3.92 -18.05
N ILE A 36 -7.40 -3.38 -18.54
CA ILE A 36 -8.76 -3.89 -18.29
C ILE A 36 -9.47 -4.18 -19.63
N SER A 37 -8.69 -4.62 -20.62
CA SER A 37 -9.19 -5.13 -21.90
C SER A 37 -9.93 -6.46 -21.74
N ALA A 38 -10.83 -6.75 -22.68
CA ALA A 38 -11.56 -8.01 -22.79
C ALA A 38 -12.26 -8.46 -21.49
N CYS A 39 -12.84 -7.51 -20.75
CA CYS A 39 -13.54 -7.75 -19.47
C CYS A 39 -15.08 -7.63 -19.61
N GLU A 40 -15.60 -7.64 -20.85
CA GLU A 40 -17.04 -7.51 -21.16
C GLU A 40 -17.71 -6.28 -20.49
N LEU A 41 -16.94 -5.19 -20.33
CA LEU A 41 -17.40 -4.00 -19.61
C LEU A 41 -18.38 -3.18 -20.45
N ALA A 42 -19.55 -2.86 -19.88
CA ALA A 42 -20.50 -1.92 -20.48
C ALA A 42 -20.18 -0.44 -20.14
N GLU A 43 -19.57 -0.21 -18.97
CA GLU A 43 -19.14 1.08 -18.45
C GLU A 43 -17.82 0.85 -17.70
N VAL A 44 -16.90 1.82 -17.75
CA VAL A 44 -15.65 1.73 -16.99
C VAL A 44 -15.96 1.85 -15.49
N PRO A 45 -15.42 0.98 -14.61
CA PRO A 45 -15.63 1.11 -13.16
C PRO A 45 -15.03 2.41 -12.60
N SER A 46 -15.72 3.07 -11.66
CA SER A 46 -15.20 4.26 -10.96
C SER A 46 -13.91 3.96 -10.18
N SER A 47 -13.74 2.72 -9.73
CA SER A 47 -12.51 2.23 -9.11
C SER A 47 -11.32 2.26 -10.07
N ALA A 48 -11.50 1.89 -11.34
CA ALA A 48 -10.44 1.95 -12.35
C ALA A 48 -10.01 3.41 -12.62
N PHE A 49 -10.97 4.33 -12.73
CA PHE A 49 -10.69 5.76 -12.84
C PHE A 49 -9.94 6.32 -11.63
N SER A 50 -10.33 5.90 -10.42
CA SER A 50 -9.68 6.31 -9.18
C SER A 50 -8.24 5.81 -9.12
N ILE A 51 -7.99 4.56 -9.55
CA ILE A 51 -6.64 3.98 -9.64
C ILE A 51 -5.77 4.77 -10.62
N CYS A 52 -6.27 5.04 -11.82
CA CYS A 52 -5.51 5.83 -12.81
C CYS A 52 -5.18 7.24 -12.30
N LYS A 53 -6.12 7.89 -11.60
CA LYS A 53 -5.93 9.22 -11.03
C LYS A 53 -4.94 9.23 -9.86
N VAL A 54 -5.13 8.35 -8.87
CA VAL A 54 -4.36 8.34 -7.61
C VAL A 54 -2.96 7.79 -7.84
N LEU A 55 -2.83 6.73 -8.64
CA LEU A 55 -1.55 6.07 -8.92
C LEU A 55 -0.88 6.62 -10.19
N GLN A 56 -1.42 7.70 -10.78
CA GLN A 56 -0.84 8.41 -11.92
C GLN A 56 -0.42 7.50 -13.08
N LYS A 57 -1.28 6.52 -13.42
CA LYS A 57 -1.00 5.55 -14.49
C LYS A 57 -0.77 6.27 -15.82
N LYS A 58 0.15 5.75 -16.64
CA LYS A 58 0.53 6.33 -17.94
C LYS A 58 -0.13 5.60 -19.12
N VAL A 59 -0.54 4.36 -18.95
CA VAL A 59 -1.13 3.54 -20.02
C VAL A 59 -2.45 2.97 -19.51
N LEU A 60 -3.53 3.22 -20.25
CA LEU A 60 -4.84 2.66 -19.98
C LEU A 60 -5.34 1.90 -21.21
N ILE A 61 -5.51 0.59 -21.04
CA ILE A 61 -5.91 -0.33 -22.10
C ILE A 61 -7.33 -0.82 -21.80
N LEU A 62 -8.26 -0.53 -22.71
CA LEU A 62 -9.70 -0.76 -22.56
C LEU A 62 -10.31 -1.46 -23.78
N HIS A 63 -9.49 -1.98 -24.69
CA HIS A 63 -9.99 -2.57 -25.92
C HIS A 63 -10.78 -3.87 -25.72
N GLY A 64 -11.62 -4.23 -26.68
CA GLY A 64 -12.39 -5.48 -26.65
C GLY A 64 -13.46 -5.51 -25.54
N ASN A 65 -14.06 -4.35 -25.24
CA ASN A 65 -15.15 -4.22 -24.26
C ASN A 65 -16.45 -3.76 -24.95
N ASP A 66 -17.55 -3.70 -24.21
CA ASP A 66 -18.85 -3.27 -24.70
C ASP A 66 -19.16 -1.80 -24.31
N LEU A 67 -18.14 -0.95 -24.19
CA LEU A 67 -18.27 0.41 -23.64
C LEU A 67 -19.11 1.30 -24.54
N MET A 68 -20.17 1.88 -23.98
CA MET A 68 -21.02 2.88 -24.66
C MET A 68 -20.58 4.32 -24.36
N SER A 69 -19.93 4.53 -23.21
CA SER A 69 -19.34 5.80 -22.80
C SER A 69 -18.01 5.53 -22.10
N LEU A 70 -17.01 6.36 -22.37
CA LEU A 70 -15.68 6.26 -21.77
C LEU A 70 -15.69 6.67 -20.30
N VAL A 71 -16.54 7.63 -19.92
CA VAL A 71 -16.47 8.28 -18.61
C VAL A 71 -17.63 7.80 -17.73
N PRO A 72 -17.35 7.22 -16.55
CA PRO A 72 -18.39 6.88 -15.58
C PRO A 72 -19.11 8.14 -15.11
N LYS A 73 -20.38 8.00 -14.74
CA LYS A 73 -21.19 9.13 -14.24
C LYS A 73 -20.49 9.84 -13.08
N GLY A 74 -20.28 11.15 -13.20
CA GLY A 74 -19.66 11.99 -12.16
C GLY A 74 -18.13 12.03 -12.17
N CYS A 75 -17.47 11.42 -13.16
CA CYS A 75 -16.02 11.52 -13.37
C CYS A 75 -15.70 12.47 -14.54
N PHE A 76 -14.46 12.99 -14.58
CA PHE A 76 -13.94 13.81 -15.68
C PHE A 76 -12.69 13.16 -16.26
N ILE A 77 -12.61 13.00 -17.58
CA ILE A 77 -11.45 12.37 -18.22
C ILE A 77 -10.18 13.23 -18.07
N GLY A 78 -10.32 14.56 -18.06
CA GLY A 78 -9.21 15.50 -17.85
C GLY A 78 -8.49 15.34 -16.51
N ALA A 79 -9.09 14.63 -15.54
CA ALA A 79 -8.42 14.28 -14.29
C ALA A 79 -7.25 13.30 -14.47
N LEU A 80 -7.13 12.64 -15.62
CA LEU A 80 -6.07 11.67 -15.94
C LEU A 80 -4.89 12.33 -16.68
N ALA A 81 -4.42 13.49 -16.21
CA ALA A 81 -3.42 14.32 -16.92
C ALA A 81 -2.07 13.63 -17.20
N THR A 82 -1.74 12.53 -16.50
CA THR A 82 -0.49 11.77 -16.66
C THR A 82 -0.52 10.71 -17.76
N LEU A 83 -1.69 10.48 -18.34
CA LEU A 83 -1.90 9.42 -19.32
C LEU A 83 -1.18 9.73 -20.63
N LYS A 84 -0.39 8.77 -21.12
CA LYS A 84 0.35 8.81 -22.39
C LYS A 84 -0.25 7.94 -23.47
N VAL A 85 -0.82 6.80 -23.08
CA VAL A 85 -1.41 5.84 -24.03
C VAL A 85 -2.83 5.53 -23.57
N LEU A 86 -3.79 5.75 -24.46
CA LEU A 86 -5.19 5.41 -24.25
C LEU A 86 -5.67 4.54 -25.41
N ASP A 87 -6.00 3.29 -25.10
CA ASP A 87 -6.47 2.33 -26.09
C ASP A 87 -7.95 1.98 -25.88
N LEU A 88 -8.79 2.39 -26.83
CA LEU A 88 -10.24 2.23 -26.83
C LEU A 88 -10.76 1.44 -28.03
N HIS A 89 -9.90 0.76 -28.80
CA HIS A 89 -10.36 0.05 -29.99
C HIS A 89 -11.34 -1.09 -29.64
N GLU A 90 -12.14 -1.54 -30.60
CA GLU A 90 -13.13 -2.61 -30.39
C GLU A 90 -14.08 -2.35 -29.21
N ASN A 91 -14.76 -1.20 -29.24
CA ASN A 91 -15.78 -0.81 -28.27
C ASN A 91 -17.05 -0.30 -28.99
N LYS A 92 -18.08 0.12 -28.23
CA LYS A 92 -19.37 0.58 -28.75
C LYS A 92 -19.61 2.07 -28.51
N LEU A 93 -18.54 2.87 -28.43
CA LEU A 93 -18.61 4.28 -28.08
C LEU A 93 -19.40 5.07 -29.14
N THR A 94 -20.29 5.96 -28.68
CA THR A 94 -21.09 6.83 -29.56
C THR A 94 -20.56 8.27 -29.62
N SER A 95 -19.85 8.72 -28.59
CA SER A 95 -19.19 10.02 -28.56
C SER A 95 -18.00 9.98 -27.62
N LEU A 96 -17.05 10.89 -27.86
CA LEU A 96 -15.97 11.17 -26.92
C LEU A 96 -16.38 12.33 -25.99
N PRO A 97 -15.92 12.35 -24.73
CA PRO A 97 -16.15 13.48 -23.83
C PRO A 97 -15.44 14.75 -24.33
N ASP A 98 -16.09 15.90 -24.17
CA ASP A 98 -15.57 17.22 -24.62
C ASP A 98 -14.22 17.56 -23.98
N ASP A 99 -13.99 17.10 -22.75
CA ASP A 99 -12.76 17.34 -21.98
C ASP A 99 -11.59 16.43 -22.37
N ILE A 100 -11.71 15.55 -23.39
CA ILE A 100 -10.62 14.64 -23.78
C ILE A 100 -9.36 15.37 -24.26
N GLY A 101 -9.54 16.57 -24.83
CA GLY A 101 -8.43 17.45 -25.23
C GLY A 101 -7.60 18.00 -24.06
N GLN A 102 -8.06 17.85 -22.81
CA GLN A 102 -7.31 18.27 -21.62
C GLN A 102 -6.19 17.26 -21.24
N LEU A 103 -6.10 16.12 -21.92
CA LEU A 103 -5.05 15.12 -21.72
C LEU A 103 -3.75 15.55 -22.43
N LEU A 104 -3.07 16.57 -21.89
CA LEU A 104 -1.86 17.17 -22.49
C LEU A 104 -0.66 16.21 -22.64
N SER A 105 -0.62 15.13 -21.84
CA SER A 105 0.46 14.14 -21.87
C SER A 105 0.23 13.00 -22.87
N LEU A 106 -0.92 12.97 -23.56
CA LEU A 106 -1.33 11.87 -24.40
C LEU A 106 -0.50 11.83 -25.70
N GLN A 107 0.13 10.69 -25.97
CA GLN A 107 1.01 10.45 -27.11
C GLN A 107 0.41 9.45 -28.10
N VAL A 108 -0.36 8.48 -27.60
CA VAL A 108 -0.98 7.43 -28.42
C VAL A 108 -2.45 7.33 -28.04
N PHE A 109 -3.31 7.46 -29.04
CA PHE A 109 -4.76 7.33 -28.89
C PHE A 109 -5.31 6.39 -29.97
N LEU A 110 -5.87 5.25 -29.57
CA LEU A 110 -6.41 4.24 -30.47
C LEU A 110 -7.93 4.15 -30.30
N LEU A 111 -8.68 4.31 -31.41
CA LEU A 111 -10.16 4.35 -31.39
C LEU A 111 -10.82 3.55 -32.53
N TYR A 112 -10.06 2.80 -33.32
CA TYR A 112 -10.59 2.05 -34.46
C TYR A 112 -11.63 0.99 -34.02
N MET A 113 -12.52 0.58 -34.94
CA MET A 113 -13.58 -0.41 -34.65
C MET A 113 -14.56 0.00 -33.53
N ASN A 114 -14.79 1.31 -33.35
CA ASN A 114 -15.95 1.85 -32.63
C ASN A 114 -17.10 2.15 -33.62
N LYS A 115 -18.31 2.47 -33.12
CA LYS A 115 -19.43 2.81 -34.02
C LYS A 115 -19.06 4.01 -34.89
N ALA A 116 -19.40 3.94 -36.18
CA ALA A 116 -18.97 4.85 -37.25
C ALA A 116 -19.47 6.31 -37.14
N ASP A 117 -20.02 6.73 -36.00
CA ASP A 117 -20.70 8.01 -35.80
C ASP A 117 -20.17 8.74 -34.55
N VAL A 118 -18.89 8.53 -34.21
CA VAL A 118 -18.21 9.29 -33.15
C VAL A 118 -18.09 10.73 -33.62
N ASN A 119 -19.09 11.52 -33.27
CA ASN A 119 -19.20 12.94 -33.62
C ASN A 119 -18.07 13.70 -32.91
N CYS A 120 -16.97 13.92 -33.63
CA CYS A 120 -15.81 14.63 -33.11
C CYS A 120 -16.00 16.12 -33.44
N CYS A 121 -16.18 16.97 -32.42
CA CYS A 121 -16.23 18.40 -32.65
C CYS A 121 -14.88 18.85 -33.23
N PHE A 122 -14.90 19.48 -34.41
CA PHE A 122 -13.77 19.82 -35.28
C PHE A 122 -12.65 20.70 -34.64
N LEU A 123 -12.78 21.04 -33.35
CA LEU A 123 -11.87 21.87 -32.56
C LEU A 123 -11.01 21.07 -31.56
N CYS A 124 -11.35 19.81 -31.24
CA CYS A 124 -10.71 19.09 -30.12
C CYS A 124 -9.40 18.35 -30.48
N VAL A 125 -8.91 18.42 -31.72
CA VAL A 125 -7.87 17.51 -32.24
C VAL A 125 -6.64 18.23 -32.81
N PHE A 126 -6.50 19.55 -32.63
CA PHE A 126 -5.35 20.30 -33.17
C PHE A 126 -4.00 20.04 -32.47
N PHE A 127 -3.96 19.26 -31.38
CA PHE A 127 -2.77 19.07 -30.56
C PHE A 127 -2.23 17.63 -30.47
N LEU A 128 -2.89 16.62 -31.03
CA LEU A 128 -2.46 15.23 -30.88
C LEU A 128 -1.65 14.75 -32.09
N ILE A 129 -0.33 14.77 -31.93
CA ILE A 129 0.63 14.12 -32.85
C ILE A 129 0.46 12.60 -32.72
N SER A 130 0.29 11.93 -33.86
CA SER A 130 0.11 10.47 -34.05
C SER A 130 -1.28 9.90 -33.73
N ILE A 131 -2.32 10.44 -34.37
CA ILE A 131 -3.61 9.74 -34.50
C ILE A 131 -3.51 8.70 -35.63
N PHE A 132 -3.44 7.42 -35.27
CA PHE A 132 -3.64 6.32 -36.22
C PHE A 132 -5.15 6.05 -36.36
N ILE A 133 -5.83 6.78 -37.24
CA ILE A 133 -7.12 6.37 -37.80
C ILE A 133 -6.79 5.62 -39.08
N GLN A 134 -6.54 4.32 -38.97
CA GLN A 134 -6.40 3.46 -40.13
C GLN A 134 -7.75 2.82 -40.37
N GLN A 135 -8.53 3.42 -41.26
CA GLN A 135 -9.78 2.84 -41.73
C GLN A 135 -9.58 2.44 -43.18
N GLU A 136 -9.53 1.12 -43.43
CA GLU A 136 -9.77 0.59 -44.76
C GLU A 136 -11.20 0.95 -45.16
N CYS A 137 -11.36 2.03 -45.92
CA CYS A 137 -12.50 2.24 -46.80
C CYS A 137 -12.00 2.95 -48.06
N ILE A 138 -12.20 2.25 -49.16
CA ILE A 138 -11.88 2.61 -50.53
C ILE A 138 -12.69 3.85 -50.96
N THR A 139 -12.03 4.70 -51.75
CA THR A 139 -12.51 5.80 -52.62
C THR A 139 -12.36 7.25 -52.17
N PHE A 140 -11.81 8.00 -53.13
CA PHE A 140 -11.65 9.44 -53.32
C PHE A 140 -10.34 10.09 -52.84
N ASP A 141 -9.47 10.29 -53.83
CA ASP A 141 -8.32 11.18 -53.84
C ASP A 141 -8.66 12.55 -53.25
N GLN A 142 -7.98 12.91 -52.16
CA GLN A 142 -7.40 14.24 -51.95
C GLN A 142 -6.42 14.15 -50.77
N ILE A 143 -5.14 14.08 -51.10
CA ILE A 143 -4.05 14.29 -50.16
C ILE A 143 -4.09 15.77 -49.78
N LEU A 144 -4.59 16.09 -48.59
CA LEU A 144 -4.42 17.41 -47.99
C LEU A 144 -3.02 17.46 -47.37
N GLU A 145 -2.10 18.02 -48.16
CA GLU A 145 -0.73 18.32 -47.77
C GLU A 145 -0.73 19.43 -46.70
N TYR A 146 0.04 19.24 -45.64
CA TYR A 146 0.23 20.20 -44.56
C TYR A 146 1.18 21.32 -45.01
N CYS A 147 0.68 22.56 -45.11
CA CYS A 147 1.49 23.75 -45.36
C CYS A 147 1.66 24.59 -44.07
N PRO A 148 2.91 24.87 -43.63
CA PRO A 148 3.15 25.72 -42.47
C PRO A 148 2.85 27.21 -42.76
N PRO A 149 2.47 28.02 -41.75
CA PRO A 149 2.12 29.44 -41.90
C PRO A 149 3.23 30.37 -42.45
N SER A 150 4.44 29.85 -42.70
CA SER A 150 5.59 30.58 -43.24
C SER A 150 5.55 30.75 -44.76
N GLN A 151 4.54 30.24 -45.47
CA GLN A 151 4.40 30.37 -46.94
C GLN A 151 3.43 31.47 -47.42
N TYR A 152 2.82 32.25 -46.52
CA TYR A 152 2.08 33.46 -46.86
C TYR A 152 2.91 34.73 -46.60
N LEU A 153 4.12 34.78 -47.17
CA LEU A 153 4.73 36.04 -47.57
C LEU A 153 4.40 36.22 -49.05
N LEU A 154 3.52 37.17 -49.36
CA LEU A 154 3.11 37.47 -50.73
C LEU A 154 4.33 37.71 -51.64
N PRO A 155 4.34 37.14 -52.86
CA PRO A 155 5.26 37.50 -53.92
C PRO A 155 4.93 38.93 -54.39
N VAL A 156 5.72 39.92 -53.96
CA VAL A 156 5.56 41.33 -54.35
C VAL A 156 6.79 41.89 -55.07
N LEU A 157 7.85 41.11 -55.31
CA LEU A 157 9.05 41.64 -55.97
C LEU A 157 9.73 40.65 -56.92
N GLU A 158 8.98 40.00 -57.80
CA GLU A 158 9.59 39.35 -58.98
C GLU A 158 8.62 39.42 -60.17
N HIS A 159 8.49 40.60 -60.77
CA HIS A 159 8.22 40.74 -62.20
C HIS A 159 8.61 42.15 -62.63
N ASP A 160 9.88 42.30 -63.00
CA ASP A 160 10.27 43.39 -63.89
C ASP A 160 11.51 42.97 -64.68
N GLU A 161 11.30 42.38 -65.86
CA GLU A 161 12.15 42.63 -67.02
C GLU A 161 11.33 42.46 -68.32
N GLY A 162 11.11 43.60 -68.99
CA GLY A 162 11.09 43.64 -70.45
C GLY A 162 9.73 43.83 -71.11
N LYS A 163 9.30 45.09 -71.28
CA LYS A 163 8.92 45.63 -72.59
C LYS A 163 8.88 47.16 -72.57
N GLN A 164 9.62 47.74 -73.51
CA GLN A 164 9.62 49.14 -73.91
C GLN A 164 8.21 49.60 -74.26
N GLU A 165 7.82 50.82 -73.87
CA GLU A 165 7.16 51.80 -74.77
C GLU A 165 6.89 53.15 -74.06
N VAL A 166 7.59 54.17 -74.55
CA VAL A 166 7.16 55.54 -74.92
C VAL A 166 6.31 56.40 -73.96
N ASP A 167 6.91 57.57 -73.66
CA ASP A 167 6.36 58.83 -73.15
C ASP A 167 4.84 59.08 -73.23
N CYS A 168 4.22 59.37 -72.08
CA CYS A 168 3.14 60.36 -71.98
C CYS A 168 3.01 60.88 -70.53
N VAL A 169 3.58 62.07 -70.29
CA VAL A 169 3.40 62.88 -69.09
C VAL A 169 2.00 63.51 -69.19
N ASP A 170 1.05 63.07 -68.35
CA ASP A 170 -0.18 63.78 -67.92
C ASP A 170 -1.18 62.86 -67.16
N GLY A 171 -0.96 61.54 -67.14
CA GLY A 171 -1.79 60.57 -66.39
C GLY A 171 -1.35 60.30 -64.93
N GLU A 172 -0.15 60.74 -64.55
CA GLU A 172 0.48 60.34 -63.28
C GLU A 172 -0.02 61.14 -62.06
N GLU A 173 -0.44 62.39 -62.25
CA GLU A 173 -0.80 63.28 -61.14
C GLU A 173 -2.15 62.91 -60.49
N MET A 174 -3.16 62.56 -61.30
CA MET A 174 -4.45 62.05 -60.82
C MET A 174 -4.32 60.66 -60.15
N ALA A 175 -3.44 59.81 -60.69
CA ALA A 175 -3.15 58.50 -60.10
C ALA A 175 -2.43 58.62 -58.75
N TRP A 176 -1.53 59.60 -58.59
CA TRP A 176 -0.86 59.90 -57.33
C TRP A 176 -1.79 60.50 -56.28
N GLN A 177 -2.71 61.39 -56.66
CA GLN A 177 -3.73 61.92 -55.75
C GLN A 177 -4.67 60.81 -55.25
N SER A 178 -5.10 59.90 -56.13
CA SER A 178 -5.90 58.73 -55.73
C SER A 178 -5.11 57.80 -54.79
N LYS A 179 -3.84 57.53 -55.07
CA LYS A 179 -2.97 56.70 -54.21
C LYS A 179 -2.73 57.35 -52.84
N PHE A 180 -2.62 58.67 -52.77
CA PHE A 180 -2.47 59.41 -51.51
C PHE A 180 -3.74 59.35 -50.66
N MET A 181 -4.91 59.56 -51.28
CA MET A 181 -6.21 59.40 -50.61
C MET A 181 -6.43 57.95 -50.11
N ASP A 182 -6.02 56.95 -50.90
CA ASP A 182 -6.07 55.54 -50.49
C ASP A 182 -5.10 55.20 -49.35
N TYR A 183 -3.97 55.89 -49.27
CA TYR A 183 -3.02 55.76 -48.16
C TYR A 183 -3.59 56.39 -46.88
N GLU A 184 -4.15 57.60 -46.97
CA GLU A 184 -4.82 58.26 -45.83
C GLU A 184 -5.99 57.41 -45.30
N LYS A 185 -6.82 56.87 -46.20
CA LYS A 185 -7.90 55.96 -45.83
C LYS A 185 -7.39 54.69 -45.13
N ARG A 186 -6.31 54.08 -45.62
CA ARG A 186 -5.69 52.90 -44.98
C ARG A 186 -5.05 53.24 -43.63
N LYS A 187 -4.46 54.42 -43.48
CA LYS A 187 -3.90 54.89 -42.20
C LYS A 187 -4.99 55.10 -41.15
N VAL A 188 -6.09 55.74 -41.53
CA VAL A 188 -7.27 55.91 -40.66
C VAL A 188 -7.89 54.56 -40.31
N GLN A 189 -7.99 53.64 -41.28
CA GLN A 189 -8.47 52.27 -41.04
C GLN A 189 -7.59 51.52 -40.03
N LYS A 190 -6.26 51.59 -40.15
CA LYS A 190 -5.33 50.96 -39.22
C LYS A 190 -5.37 51.57 -37.82
N GLN A 191 -5.61 52.89 -37.71
CA GLN A 191 -5.84 53.55 -36.43
C GLN A 191 -7.15 53.09 -35.78
N LEU A 192 -8.22 52.92 -36.56
CA LEU A 192 -9.49 52.38 -36.08
C LEU A 192 -9.35 50.92 -35.63
N GLU A 193 -8.66 50.07 -36.41
CA GLU A 193 -8.35 48.68 -36.04
C GLU A 193 -7.56 48.61 -34.73
N LYS A 194 -6.58 49.50 -34.53
CA LYS A 194 -5.83 49.60 -33.28
C LYS A 194 -6.72 49.95 -32.10
N LEU A 195 -7.62 50.93 -32.25
CA LEU A 195 -8.55 51.32 -31.19
C LEU A 195 -9.54 50.20 -30.84
N ILE A 196 -10.02 49.46 -31.85
CA ILE A 196 -10.89 48.29 -31.64
C ILE A 196 -10.13 47.20 -30.88
N PHE A 197 -8.88 46.92 -31.26
CA PHE A 197 -8.05 45.92 -30.59
C PHE A 197 -7.73 46.31 -29.14
N GLU A 198 -7.38 47.57 -28.88
CA GLU A 198 -7.14 48.07 -27.51
C GLU A 198 -8.39 47.94 -26.64
N LYS A 199 -9.57 48.24 -27.20
CA LYS A 199 -10.85 48.07 -26.50
C LYS A 199 -11.14 46.59 -26.19
N ASP A 200 -10.95 45.69 -27.15
CA ASP A 200 -11.15 44.24 -26.97
C ASP A 200 -10.20 43.64 -25.92
N LEU A 201 -8.93 44.07 -25.93
CA LEU A 201 -7.96 43.66 -24.92
C LEU A 201 -8.36 44.12 -23.52
N GLU A 202 -8.88 45.34 -23.40
CA GLU A 202 -9.32 45.90 -22.13
C GLU A 202 -10.60 45.24 -21.62
N GLU A 203 -11.52 44.88 -22.52
CA GLU A 203 -12.72 44.10 -22.22
C GLU A 203 -12.37 42.71 -21.71
N LYS A 204 -11.48 41.98 -22.41
CA LYS A 204 -10.96 40.67 -21.94
C LYS A 204 -10.27 40.74 -20.59
N ARG A 205 -9.50 41.82 -20.32
CA ARG A 205 -8.89 42.06 -18.99
C ARG A 205 -9.95 42.28 -17.91
N ARG A 206 -11.02 43.03 -18.20
CA ARG A 206 -12.15 43.23 -17.28
C ARG A 206 -12.87 41.91 -17.00
N GLU A 207 -13.19 41.13 -18.03
CA GLU A 207 -13.82 39.81 -17.89
C GLU A 207 -12.98 38.86 -17.03
N HIS A 208 -11.67 38.79 -17.29
CA HIS A 208 -10.76 37.96 -16.49
C HIS A 208 -10.71 38.39 -15.02
N THR A 209 -10.67 39.70 -14.77
CA THR A 209 -10.70 40.25 -13.40
C THR A 209 -12.01 39.95 -12.70
N GLN A 210 -13.14 40.04 -13.41
CA GLN A 210 -14.47 39.73 -12.87
C GLN A 210 -14.61 38.24 -12.53
N LEU A 211 -14.10 37.35 -13.38
CA LEU A 211 -14.06 35.92 -13.11
C LEU A 211 -13.18 35.59 -11.91
N LEU A 212 -12.04 36.26 -11.74
CA LEU A 212 -11.17 36.09 -10.57
C LEU A 212 -11.90 36.50 -9.28
N LEU A 213 -12.60 37.63 -9.29
CA LEU A 213 -13.40 38.10 -8.15
C LEU A 213 -14.53 37.11 -7.81
N LEU A 214 -15.25 36.62 -8.81
CA LEU A 214 -16.32 35.63 -8.61
C LEU A 214 -15.76 34.32 -8.04
N ASN A 215 -14.61 33.85 -8.54
CA ASN A 215 -13.94 32.66 -8.04
C ASN A 215 -13.44 32.85 -6.60
N ASN A 216 -12.91 34.03 -6.27
CA ASN A 216 -12.50 34.34 -4.89
C ASN A 216 -13.71 34.37 -3.95
N SER A 217 -14.83 35.01 -4.34
CA SER A 217 -16.07 34.99 -3.56
C SER A 217 -16.58 33.56 -3.37
N HIS A 218 -16.61 32.75 -4.43
CA HIS A 218 -17.05 31.36 -4.33
C HIS A 218 -16.15 30.52 -3.41
N LYS A 219 -14.82 30.74 -3.45
CA LYS A 219 -13.89 30.11 -2.51
C LYS A 219 -14.17 30.51 -1.07
N GLU A 220 -14.42 31.79 -0.81
CA GLU A 220 -14.77 32.28 0.53
C GLU A 220 -16.07 31.63 1.04
N ASP A 221 -17.10 31.53 0.19
CA ASP A 221 -18.36 30.88 0.52
C ASP A 221 -18.19 29.38 0.84
N VAL A 222 -17.39 28.67 0.03
CA VAL A 222 -17.08 27.26 0.26
C VAL A 222 -16.29 27.08 1.56
N LEU A 223 -15.31 27.94 1.84
CA LEU A 223 -14.54 27.90 3.10
C LEU A 223 -15.43 28.15 4.31
N LEU A 224 -16.37 29.11 4.23
CA LEU A 224 -17.34 29.36 5.29
C LEU A 224 -18.27 28.16 5.50
N SER A 225 -18.75 27.55 4.42
CA SER A 225 -19.60 26.36 4.48
C SER A 225 -18.87 25.17 5.12
N VAL A 226 -17.63 24.89 4.70
CA VAL A 226 -16.79 23.83 5.29
C VAL A 226 -16.54 24.10 6.77
N LYS A 227 -16.25 25.35 7.15
CA LYS A 227 -16.05 25.74 8.56
C LYS A 227 -17.30 25.48 9.40
N LEU A 228 -18.49 25.82 8.89
CA LEU A 228 -19.76 25.59 9.59
C LEU A 228 -20.06 24.09 9.74
N GLU A 229 -19.86 23.29 8.70
CA GLU A 229 -20.04 21.83 8.79
C GLU A 229 -19.02 21.19 9.74
N GLN A 230 -17.77 21.67 9.76
CA GLN A 230 -16.78 21.20 10.73
C GLN A 230 -17.19 21.51 12.17
N GLN A 231 -17.66 22.72 12.46
CA GLN A 231 -18.18 23.08 13.79
C GLN A 231 -19.39 22.21 14.18
N ARG A 232 -20.29 21.91 13.23
CA ARG A 232 -21.44 21.05 13.46
C ARG A 232 -21.03 19.62 13.80
N LEU A 233 -20.06 19.07 13.07
CA LEU A 233 -19.52 17.72 13.32
C LEU A 233 -18.80 17.65 14.68
N GLU A 234 -17.97 18.65 15.00
CA GLU A 234 -17.30 18.74 16.31
C GLU A 234 -18.30 18.79 17.47
N LEU A 235 -19.37 19.57 17.33
CA LEU A 235 -20.46 19.61 18.31
C LEU A 235 -21.16 18.25 18.44
N GLY A 236 -21.44 17.59 17.32
CA GLY A 236 -22.04 16.25 17.31
C GLY A 236 -21.18 15.21 18.01
N VAL A 237 -19.88 15.19 17.74
CA VAL A 237 -18.92 14.30 18.40
C VAL A 237 -18.85 14.57 19.90
N SER A 238 -18.80 15.84 20.31
CA SER A 238 -18.77 16.21 21.73
C SER A 238 -20.05 15.77 22.47
N GLN A 239 -21.22 15.92 21.85
CA GLN A 239 -22.48 15.46 22.41
C GLN A 239 -22.53 13.93 22.55
N GLN A 240 -22.09 13.20 21.52
CA GLN A 240 -22.04 11.75 21.56
C GLN A 240 -21.06 11.23 22.61
N GLN A 241 -19.89 11.85 22.75
CA GLN A 241 -18.94 11.53 23.82
C GLN A 241 -19.56 11.75 25.21
N LYS A 242 -20.26 12.87 25.42
CA LYS A 242 -20.96 13.13 26.69
C LYS A 242 -22.02 12.07 26.97
N ALA A 243 -22.82 11.68 25.98
CA ALA A 243 -23.84 10.65 26.15
C ALA A 243 -23.20 9.29 26.53
N GLN A 244 -22.16 8.87 25.81
CA GLN A 244 -21.41 7.65 26.13
C GLN A 244 -20.81 7.68 27.53
N GLU A 245 -20.25 8.82 27.96
CA GLU A 245 -19.69 8.96 29.29
C GLU A 245 -20.77 8.88 30.38
N THR A 246 -21.95 9.46 30.15
CA THR A 246 -23.07 9.31 31.09
C THR A 246 -23.57 7.87 31.20
N ASP A 247 -23.60 7.12 30.10
CA ASP A 247 -24.03 5.72 30.12
C ASP A 247 -22.96 4.82 30.75
N ARG A 248 -21.67 5.11 30.51
CA ARG A 248 -20.55 4.47 31.20
C ARG A 248 -20.65 4.66 32.70
N GLN A 249 -20.95 5.88 33.17
CA GLN A 249 -21.11 6.17 34.59
C GLN A 249 -22.29 5.39 35.20
N LYS A 250 -23.44 5.36 34.53
CA LYS A 250 -24.60 4.55 35.00
C LYS A 250 -24.26 3.06 35.11
N MET A 251 -23.46 2.53 34.20
CA MET A 251 -23.03 1.13 34.26
C MET A 251 -22.08 0.88 35.44
N LEU A 252 -21.15 1.80 35.70
CA LEU A 252 -20.29 1.72 36.89
C LEU A 252 -21.09 1.77 38.18
N ASP A 253 -22.09 2.66 38.28
CA ASP A 253 -22.94 2.77 39.47
C ASP A 253 -23.72 1.46 39.72
N LYS A 254 -24.21 0.80 38.66
CA LYS A 254 -24.87 -0.51 38.76
C LYS A 254 -23.92 -1.60 39.24
N VAL A 255 -22.67 -1.60 38.75
CA VAL A 255 -21.65 -2.57 39.18
C VAL A 255 -21.32 -2.35 40.65
N HIS A 256 -21.07 -1.11 41.08
CA HIS A 256 -20.82 -0.80 42.49
C HIS A 256 -21.98 -1.19 43.41
N LEU A 257 -23.23 -0.98 42.97
CA LEU A 257 -24.40 -1.43 43.73
C LEU A 257 -24.44 -2.97 43.84
N ALA A 258 -24.15 -3.69 42.76
CA ALA A 258 -24.09 -5.14 42.77
C ALA A 258 -22.98 -5.66 43.69
N GLU A 259 -21.78 -5.06 43.64
CA GLU A 259 -20.66 -5.38 44.52
C GLU A 259 -21.04 -5.16 46.00
N SER A 260 -21.65 -4.02 46.33
CA SER A 260 -22.11 -3.73 47.69
C SER A 260 -23.13 -4.75 48.18
N ASN A 261 -24.07 -5.16 47.32
CA ASN A 261 -25.08 -6.16 47.66
C ASN A 261 -24.46 -7.55 47.87
N ILE A 262 -23.47 -7.93 47.06
CA ILE A 262 -22.73 -9.19 47.22
C ILE A 262 -21.95 -9.16 48.54
N MET A 263 -21.24 -8.07 48.83
CA MET A 263 -20.50 -7.91 50.08
C MET A 263 -21.41 -8.01 51.31
N SER A 264 -22.59 -7.38 51.28
CA SER A 264 -23.59 -7.49 52.35
C SER A 264 -24.03 -8.95 52.54
N ARG A 265 -24.40 -9.64 51.45
CA ARG A 265 -24.81 -11.06 51.51
C ARG A 265 -23.71 -11.98 52.05
N ILE A 266 -22.46 -11.76 51.66
CA ILE A 266 -21.33 -12.53 52.18
C ILE A 266 -21.19 -12.27 53.69
N SER A 267 -21.29 -11.02 54.12
CA SER A 267 -21.24 -10.68 55.54
C SER A 267 -22.35 -11.37 56.33
N ASP A 268 -23.58 -11.39 55.82
CA ASP A 268 -24.73 -12.05 56.44
C ASP A 268 -24.51 -13.57 56.54
N LEU A 269 -24.05 -14.21 55.45
CA LEU A 269 -23.73 -15.64 55.44
C LEU A 269 -22.64 -16.01 56.45
N LEU A 270 -21.60 -15.18 56.58
CA LEU A 270 -20.56 -15.38 57.58
C LEU A 270 -21.09 -15.26 59.01
N LEU A 271 -22.05 -14.35 59.23
CA LEU A 271 -22.70 -14.15 60.52
C LEU A 271 -23.61 -15.33 60.88
N ASP A 272 -24.38 -15.83 59.92
CA ASP A 272 -25.23 -17.01 60.09
C ASP A 272 -24.42 -18.28 60.30
N ASN A 273 -23.30 -18.44 59.58
CA ASN A 273 -22.38 -19.56 59.81
C ASN A 273 -21.81 -19.54 61.24
N LYS A 274 -21.39 -18.37 61.73
CA LYS A 274 -20.98 -18.21 63.14
C LYS A 274 -22.10 -18.55 64.13
N ARG A 275 -23.36 -18.20 63.83
CA ARG A 275 -24.51 -18.56 64.68
C ARG A 275 -24.77 -20.06 64.67
N GLN A 276 -24.72 -20.70 63.50
CA GLN A 276 -24.88 -22.14 63.36
C GLN A 276 -23.78 -22.91 64.08
N ALA A 277 -22.52 -22.47 63.98
CA ALA A 277 -21.40 -23.06 64.73
C ALA A 277 -21.65 -23.03 66.24
N LYS A 278 -22.06 -21.87 66.79
CA LYS A 278 -22.43 -21.75 68.21
C LYS A 278 -23.62 -22.62 68.62
N SER A 279 -24.63 -22.74 67.74
CA SER A 279 -25.76 -23.63 67.99
C SER A 279 -25.35 -25.11 67.97
N GLY A 280 -24.42 -25.49 67.09
CA GLY A 280 -23.85 -26.83 67.03
C GLY A 280 -23.06 -27.15 68.30
N GLU A 281 -22.22 -26.24 68.77
CA GLU A 281 -21.49 -26.36 70.04
C GLU A 281 -22.45 -26.55 71.23
N PHE A 282 -23.55 -25.79 71.27
CA PHE A 282 -24.55 -25.92 72.32
C PHE A 282 -25.28 -27.27 72.30
N LEU A 283 -25.68 -27.75 71.12
CA LEU A 283 -26.31 -29.06 70.97
C LEU A 283 -25.34 -30.20 71.33
N GLN A 284 -24.07 -30.07 70.96
CA GLN A 284 -23.04 -31.03 71.34
C GLN A 284 -22.85 -31.10 72.86
N ALA A 285 -22.83 -29.95 73.54
CA ALA A 285 -22.76 -29.91 75.00
C ALA A 285 -23.98 -30.56 75.67
N LEU A 286 -25.18 -30.38 75.12
CA LEU A 286 -26.39 -31.06 75.62
C LEU A 286 -26.33 -32.57 75.42
N GLU A 287 -25.80 -33.04 74.29
CA GLU A 287 -25.64 -34.47 74.01
C GLU A 287 -24.59 -35.10 74.93
N GLU A 288 -23.50 -34.40 75.20
CA GLU A 288 -22.50 -34.82 76.20
C GLU A 288 -23.11 -34.94 77.60
N ASP A 289 -23.97 -34.00 77.99
CA ASP A 289 -24.64 -34.03 79.30
C ASP A 289 -25.72 -35.15 79.37
N ARG A 290 -26.41 -35.42 78.25
CA ARG A 290 -27.32 -36.57 78.11
C ARG A 290 -26.57 -37.89 78.30
N ILE A 291 -25.46 -38.09 77.59
CA ILE A 291 -24.61 -39.28 77.71
C ILE A 291 -24.09 -39.44 79.13
N ARG A 292 -23.68 -38.34 79.77
CA ARG A 292 -23.21 -38.32 81.16
C ARG A 292 -24.32 -38.77 82.12
N MET A 293 -25.54 -38.24 81.95
CA MET A 293 -26.69 -38.61 82.76
C MET A 293 -27.05 -40.09 82.57
N GLU A 294 -27.05 -40.58 81.33
CA GLU A 294 -27.30 -42.00 81.02
C GLU A 294 -26.29 -42.92 81.71
N HIS A 295 -25.00 -42.59 81.65
CA HIS A 295 -23.96 -43.32 82.39
C HIS A 295 -24.22 -43.36 83.89
N LEU A 296 -24.60 -42.21 84.49
CA LEU A 296 -24.91 -42.14 85.91
C LEU A 296 -26.12 -42.99 86.27
N THR A 297 -27.18 -42.96 85.44
CA THR A 297 -28.37 -43.81 85.63
C THR A 297 -28.04 -45.28 85.50
N ALA A 298 -27.18 -45.67 84.55
CA ALA A 298 -26.73 -47.05 84.41
C ALA A 298 -25.96 -47.53 85.67
N ILE A 299 -25.04 -46.72 86.18
CA ILE A 299 -24.28 -47.04 87.41
C ILE A 299 -25.22 -47.18 88.61
N THR A 300 -26.13 -46.21 88.82
CA THR A 300 -27.10 -46.29 89.94
C THR A 300 -28.04 -47.48 89.81
N GLN A 301 -28.46 -47.82 88.59
CA GLN A 301 -29.30 -49.00 88.33
C GLN A 301 -28.52 -50.29 88.57
N ASP A 302 -27.24 -50.37 88.20
CA ASP A 302 -26.36 -51.50 88.47
C ASP A 302 -26.08 -51.67 89.97
N GLU A 303 -25.87 -50.57 90.70
CA GLU A 303 -25.74 -50.58 92.16
C GLU A 303 -27.05 -51.00 92.82
N ALA A 304 -28.20 -50.48 92.39
CA ALA A 304 -29.51 -50.89 92.87
C ALA A 304 -29.82 -52.36 92.55
N ASN A 305 -29.41 -52.85 91.38
CA ASN A 305 -29.52 -54.25 91.01
C ASN A 305 -28.57 -55.14 91.82
N SER A 306 -27.37 -54.66 92.14
CA SER A 306 -26.42 -55.35 93.00
C SER A 306 -26.93 -55.46 94.44
N LEU A 307 -27.51 -54.37 94.97
CA LEU A 307 -28.17 -54.35 96.28
C LEU A 307 -29.40 -55.27 96.29
N ARG A 308 -30.26 -55.19 95.27
CA ARG A 308 -31.39 -56.14 95.12
C ARG A 308 -30.92 -57.58 94.99
N LYS A 309 -29.83 -57.87 94.27
CA LYS A 309 -29.24 -59.22 94.20
C LYS A 309 -28.71 -59.67 95.56
N LYS A 310 -28.11 -58.79 96.37
CA LYS A 310 -27.69 -59.11 97.75
C LYS A 310 -28.88 -59.34 98.68
N GLU A 311 -29.93 -58.54 98.57
CA GLU A 311 -31.18 -58.71 99.34
C GLU A 311 -31.90 -59.98 98.95
N VAL A 312 -32.06 -60.24 97.64
CA VAL A 312 -32.62 -61.47 97.08
C VAL A 312 -31.74 -62.66 97.44
N ALA A 313 -30.40 -62.56 97.43
CA ALA A 313 -29.54 -63.64 97.89
C ALA A 313 -29.72 -63.91 99.39
N SER A 314 -29.88 -62.87 100.23
CA SER A 314 -30.18 -63.03 101.66
C SER A 314 -31.57 -63.61 101.91
N ALA A 315 -32.55 -63.26 101.07
CA ALA A 315 -33.91 -63.77 101.10
C ALA A 315 -34.01 -65.17 100.53
N MET A 316 -33.23 -65.49 99.50
CA MET A 316 -33.02 -66.84 98.98
C MET A 316 -32.29 -67.67 100.00
N GLN A 317 -31.33 -67.16 100.78
CA GLN A 317 -30.70 -67.96 101.83
C GLN A 317 -31.69 -68.34 102.94
N ARG A 318 -32.68 -67.47 103.24
CA ARG A 318 -33.83 -67.76 104.13
C ARG A 318 -34.90 -68.63 103.50
N MET A 319 -35.20 -68.42 102.22
CA MET A 319 -36.16 -69.25 101.50
C MET A 319 -35.58 -70.59 101.10
N LEU A 320 -34.26 -70.76 100.87
CA LEU A 320 -33.63 -72.04 100.52
C LEU A 320 -33.66 -73.01 101.69
N SER A 321 -33.62 -72.50 102.93
CA SER A 321 -33.95 -73.30 104.12
C SER A 321 -35.42 -73.74 104.15
N GLU A 322 -36.34 -72.94 103.61
CA GLU A 322 -37.77 -73.28 103.52
C GLU A 322 -38.15 -74.05 102.24
N SER A 323 -37.40 -73.86 101.15
CA SER A 323 -37.68 -74.31 99.78
C SER A 323 -36.83 -75.52 99.40
N TYR A 324 -35.87 -75.94 100.23
CA TYR A 324 -35.35 -77.32 100.20
C TYR A 324 -36.50 -78.33 100.27
N SER A 325 -37.60 -77.97 100.96
CA SER A 325 -38.83 -78.78 101.05
C SER A 325 -39.70 -78.78 99.79
N LEU A 326 -39.68 -77.69 99.00
CA LEU A 326 -40.55 -77.50 97.82
C LEU A 326 -39.86 -77.79 96.48
N ARG A 327 -38.52 -77.75 96.43
CA ARG A 327 -37.71 -77.95 95.23
C ARG A 327 -37.82 -79.37 94.64
N LEU A 328 -38.16 -80.38 95.45
CA LEU A 328 -38.43 -81.75 94.99
C LEU A 328 -39.66 -81.87 94.07
N LEU A 329 -40.63 -80.94 94.15
CA LEU A 329 -41.89 -81.02 93.40
C LEU A 329 -41.88 -80.27 92.07
N GLN A 330 -40.95 -79.32 91.90
CA GLN A 330 -40.92 -78.42 90.74
C GLN A 330 -39.97 -78.90 89.64
N GLU A 331 -38.88 -79.59 90.01
CA GLU A 331 -37.91 -80.21 89.08
C GLU A 331 -38.58 -81.24 88.12
N ALA A 332 -39.70 -81.83 88.53
CA ALA A 332 -40.46 -82.79 87.72
C ALA A 332 -41.32 -82.17 86.61
N ARG A 333 -41.69 -80.87 86.72
CA ARG A 333 -42.52 -80.18 85.70
C ARG A 333 -41.67 -79.43 84.66
N GLU A 334 -40.53 -78.90 85.07
CA GLU A 334 -39.64 -78.09 84.21
C GLU A 334 -38.82 -78.95 83.24
N ALA A 335 -38.41 -80.16 83.65
CA ALA A 335 -37.69 -81.10 82.79
C ALA A 335 -38.50 -81.55 81.55
N LYS A 336 -39.84 -81.52 81.63
CA LYS A 336 -40.74 -81.99 80.56
C LYS A 336 -41.00 -80.93 79.47
N THR A 337 -40.86 -79.65 79.79
CA THR A 337 -41.04 -78.53 78.84
C THR A 337 -39.72 -78.12 78.17
N GLN A 338 -38.58 -78.35 78.82
CA GLN A 338 -37.25 -78.03 78.28
C GLN A 338 -36.82 -78.86 77.07
N ILE A 339 -37.24 -80.13 76.98
CA ILE A 339 -36.77 -81.02 75.91
C ILE A 339 -37.40 -80.67 74.55
N LEU A 340 -38.72 -80.41 74.51
CA LEU A 340 -39.47 -80.10 73.30
C LEU A 340 -39.13 -78.71 72.69
N LEU A 341 -38.81 -77.73 73.55
CA LEU A 341 -38.38 -76.39 73.14
C LEU A 341 -36.90 -76.36 72.69
N SER A 342 -36.04 -77.21 73.27
CA SER A 342 -34.61 -77.16 72.95
C SER A 342 -34.28 -77.59 71.51
N GLU A 343 -35.06 -78.49 70.93
CA GLU A 343 -34.78 -79.04 69.60
C GLU A 343 -35.36 -78.16 68.48
N THR A 344 -36.49 -77.50 68.74
CA THR A 344 -37.09 -76.50 67.85
C THR A 344 -36.29 -75.19 67.84
N CYS A 345 -35.81 -74.71 68.99
CA CYS A 345 -34.92 -73.54 69.06
C CYS A 345 -33.56 -73.78 68.39
N LYS A 346 -32.95 -74.97 68.54
CA LYS A 346 -31.66 -75.29 67.87
C LYS A 346 -31.76 -75.32 66.35
N SER A 347 -32.89 -75.76 65.81
CA SER A 347 -33.14 -75.78 64.35
C SER A 347 -33.36 -74.37 63.79
N LEU A 348 -34.14 -73.53 64.49
CA LEU A 348 -34.30 -72.11 64.16
C LEU A 348 -32.98 -71.34 64.25
N ASP A 349 -32.22 -71.52 65.34
CA ASP A 349 -30.90 -70.88 65.52
C ASP A 349 -29.90 -71.26 64.41
N TYR A 350 -29.96 -72.50 63.92
CA TYR A 350 -29.11 -72.95 62.82
C TYR A 350 -29.48 -72.28 61.49
N MET A 351 -30.78 -72.13 61.21
CA MET A 351 -31.25 -71.45 60.01
C MET A 351 -30.98 -69.94 60.07
N ASP A 352 -31.21 -69.30 61.21
CA ASP A 352 -30.90 -67.87 61.42
C ASP A 352 -29.41 -67.60 61.22
N ARG A 353 -28.52 -68.44 61.77
CA ARG A 353 -27.07 -68.31 61.54
C ARG A 353 -26.68 -68.45 60.07
N LYS A 354 -27.34 -69.32 59.30
CA LYS A 354 -27.12 -69.43 57.85
C LYS A 354 -27.62 -68.21 57.10
N PHE A 355 -28.78 -67.67 57.47
CA PHE A 355 -29.30 -66.44 56.89
C PHE A 355 -28.39 -65.24 57.18
N ASP A 356 -27.92 -65.10 58.42
CA ASP A 356 -26.95 -64.07 58.81
C ASP A 356 -25.63 -64.22 58.03
N GLN A 357 -25.16 -65.44 57.83
CA GLN A 357 -23.95 -65.69 57.05
C GLN A 357 -24.12 -65.28 55.58
N VAL A 358 -25.25 -65.61 54.95
CA VAL A 358 -25.54 -65.19 53.56
C VAL A 358 -25.72 -63.68 53.46
N LEU A 359 -26.40 -63.04 54.40
CA LEU A 359 -26.55 -61.58 54.47
C LEU A 359 -25.20 -60.89 54.63
N SER A 360 -24.33 -61.42 55.50
CA SER A 360 -22.99 -60.87 55.72
C SER A 360 -22.11 -60.97 54.47
N LEU A 361 -22.17 -62.08 53.72
CA LEU A 361 -21.46 -62.25 52.46
C LEU A 361 -21.98 -61.31 51.38
N GLN A 362 -23.31 -61.17 51.25
CA GLN A 362 -23.90 -60.21 50.30
C GLN A 362 -23.53 -58.77 50.66
N GLN A 363 -23.49 -58.42 51.95
CA GLN A 363 -23.09 -57.09 52.37
C GLN A 363 -21.61 -56.82 52.13
N LEU A 364 -20.76 -57.84 52.30
CA LEU A 364 -19.34 -57.77 51.96
C LEU A 364 -19.14 -57.57 50.45
N ASP A 365 -19.84 -58.35 49.61
CA ASP A 365 -19.77 -58.22 48.14
C ASP A 365 -20.25 -56.84 47.68
N LYS A 366 -21.36 -56.34 48.25
CA LYS A 366 -21.84 -54.97 47.99
C LYS A 366 -20.83 -53.92 48.43
N SER A 367 -20.24 -54.05 49.61
CA SER A 367 -19.23 -53.10 50.11
C SER A 367 -17.98 -53.07 49.24
N LYS A 368 -17.57 -54.24 48.72
CA LYS A 368 -16.44 -54.39 47.80
C LYS A 368 -16.74 -53.74 46.44
N ALA A 369 -17.94 -53.94 45.90
CA ALA A 369 -18.37 -53.30 44.66
C ALA A 369 -18.44 -51.77 44.80
N ILE A 370 -18.99 -51.26 45.92
CA ILE A 370 -19.02 -49.82 46.22
C ILE A 370 -17.61 -49.25 46.30
N SER A 371 -16.70 -49.94 46.99
CA SER A 371 -15.31 -49.50 47.13
C SER A 371 -14.58 -49.44 45.78
N GLN A 372 -14.82 -50.41 44.90
CA GLN A 372 -14.26 -50.40 43.54
C GLN A 372 -14.79 -49.24 42.70
N ILE A 373 -16.10 -48.97 42.74
CA ILE A 373 -16.71 -47.85 42.02
C ILE A 373 -16.15 -46.51 42.51
N LEU A 374 -16.04 -46.32 43.83
CA LEU A 374 -15.46 -45.09 44.40
C LEU A 374 -13.99 -44.91 43.99
N GLN A 375 -13.22 -46.00 43.98
CA GLN A 375 -11.82 -45.95 43.55
C GLN A 375 -11.70 -45.64 42.05
N GLU A 376 -12.56 -46.20 41.20
CA GLU A 376 -12.63 -45.87 39.77
C GLU A 376 -13.02 -44.40 39.56
N GLU A 377 -13.98 -43.89 40.33
CA GLU A 377 -14.41 -42.48 40.28
C GLU A 377 -13.25 -41.54 40.67
N GLU A 378 -12.50 -41.85 41.72
CA GLU A 378 -11.31 -41.09 42.12
C GLU A 378 -10.23 -41.09 41.04
N MET A 379 -9.93 -42.26 40.46
CA MET A 379 -8.93 -42.36 39.39
C MET A 379 -9.36 -41.60 38.13
N GLN A 380 -10.65 -41.63 37.78
CA GLN A 380 -11.19 -40.87 36.65
C GLN A 380 -11.13 -39.36 36.90
N LYS A 381 -11.46 -38.89 38.12
CA LYS A 381 -11.31 -37.47 38.49
C LYS A 381 -9.87 -37.01 38.38
N ALA A 382 -8.93 -37.78 38.93
CA ALA A 382 -7.50 -37.47 38.85
C ALA A 382 -6.99 -37.43 37.39
N ALA A 383 -7.43 -38.36 36.54
CA ALA A 383 -7.08 -38.37 35.12
C ALA A 383 -7.64 -37.15 34.38
N PHE A 384 -8.89 -36.75 34.67
CA PHE A 384 -9.50 -35.56 34.08
C PHE A 384 -8.79 -34.28 34.53
N GLU A 385 -8.46 -34.16 35.80
CA GLU A 385 -7.67 -33.02 36.34
C GLU A 385 -6.30 -32.92 35.65
N ALA A 386 -5.61 -34.05 35.46
CA ALA A 386 -4.32 -34.08 34.76
C ALA A 386 -4.45 -33.63 33.29
N LEU A 387 -5.47 -34.10 32.57
CA LEU A 387 -5.73 -33.69 31.19
C LEU A 387 -6.08 -32.20 31.10
N GLN A 388 -6.86 -31.70 32.05
CA GLN A 388 -7.24 -30.29 32.11
C GLN A 388 -6.00 -29.42 32.37
N LEU A 389 -5.12 -29.79 33.29
CA LEU A 389 -3.86 -29.09 33.55
C LEU A 389 -2.94 -29.09 32.32
N GLN A 390 -2.86 -30.21 31.61
CA GLN A 390 -2.09 -30.28 30.36
C GLN A 390 -2.68 -29.32 29.31
N LYS A 391 -4.01 -29.33 29.13
CA LYS A 391 -4.70 -28.40 28.23
C LYS A 391 -4.46 -26.95 28.64
N ASP A 392 -4.55 -26.62 29.91
CA ASP A 392 -4.36 -25.26 30.42
C ASP A 392 -2.91 -24.78 30.23
N SER A 393 -1.92 -25.67 30.39
CA SER A 393 -0.52 -25.34 30.13
C SER A 393 -0.25 -25.06 28.65
N VAL A 394 -0.86 -25.82 27.73
CA VAL A 394 -0.78 -25.56 26.28
C VAL A 394 -1.45 -24.23 25.94
N HIS A 395 -2.64 -23.94 26.48
CA HIS A 395 -3.29 -22.64 26.26
C HIS A 395 -2.47 -21.47 26.83
N ALA A 396 -1.83 -21.65 28.01
CA ALA A 396 -0.95 -20.66 28.58
C ALA A 396 0.28 -20.42 27.69
N TYR A 397 0.88 -21.48 27.16
CA TYR A 397 1.98 -21.39 26.21
C TYR A 397 1.59 -20.61 24.95
N ILE A 398 0.47 -20.96 24.32
CA ILE A 398 -0.03 -20.27 23.12
C ILE A 398 -0.31 -18.78 23.42
N ARG A 399 -0.97 -18.46 24.54
CA ARG A 399 -1.21 -17.07 24.94
C ARG A 399 0.08 -16.28 25.13
N ASN A 400 1.12 -16.90 25.69
CA ASN A 400 2.42 -16.26 25.87
C ASN A 400 3.15 -16.05 24.54
N GLN A 401 3.06 -17.01 23.61
CA GLN A 401 3.60 -16.85 22.26
C GLN A 401 2.89 -15.72 21.50
N ILE A 402 1.55 -15.65 21.55
CA ILE A 402 0.79 -14.55 20.94
C ILE A 402 1.25 -13.20 21.51
N LYS A 403 1.38 -13.09 22.84
CA LYS A 403 1.88 -11.85 23.46
C LYS A 403 3.29 -11.47 22.98
N LEU A 404 4.18 -12.44 22.82
CA LEU A 404 5.52 -12.17 22.32
C LEU A 404 5.47 -11.62 20.89
N ILE A 405 4.71 -12.29 20.01
CA ILE A 405 4.50 -11.85 18.62
C ILE A 405 3.88 -10.45 18.58
N GLU A 406 2.87 -10.17 19.39
CA GLU A 406 2.26 -8.84 19.51
C GLU A 406 3.29 -7.77 19.90
N THR A 407 4.17 -8.07 20.86
CA THR A 407 5.22 -7.13 21.27
C THR A 407 6.26 -6.90 20.17
N GLU A 408 6.67 -7.93 19.43
CA GLU A 408 7.61 -7.82 18.33
C GLU A 408 7.00 -7.03 17.15
N LEU A 409 5.74 -7.31 16.79
CA LEU A 409 5.01 -6.57 15.77
C LEU A 409 4.83 -5.10 16.14
N MET A 410 4.58 -4.80 17.42
CA MET A 410 4.49 -3.42 17.89
C MET A 410 5.84 -2.69 17.74
N GLN A 411 6.96 -3.36 18.04
CA GLN A 411 8.30 -2.79 17.86
C GLN A 411 8.64 -2.57 16.38
N LEU A 412 8.35 -3.54 15.51
CA LEU A 412 8.54 -3.42 14.07
C LEU A 412 7.70 -2.29 13.49
N THR A 413 6.43 -2.18 13.89
CA THR A 413 5.53 -1.09 13.47
C THR A 413 6.10 0.27 13.87
N LYS A 414 6.61 0.39 15.10
CA LYS A 414 7.25 1.62 15.59
C LYS A 414 8.50 1.98 14.78
N LEU A 415 9.32 1.01 14.42
CA LEU A 415 10.50 1.23 13.57
C LEU A 415 10.12 1.63 12.15
N GLU A 416 9.10 0.99 11.57
CA GLU A 416 8.59 1.31 10.24
C GLU A 416 8.03 2.74 10.17
N VAL A 417 7.27 3.16 11.18
CA VAL A 417 6.79 4.55 11.27
C VAL A 417 7.95 5.54 11.37
N LYS A 418 8.96 5.24 12.20
CA LYS A 418 10.16 6.08 12.30
C LYS A 418 10.92 6.19 10.97
N ARG A 419 11.08 5.07 10.27
CA ARG A 419 11.72 5.04 8.94
C ARG A 419 10.95 5.93 7.96
N ARG A 420 9.63 5.77 7.88
CA ARG A 420 8.78 6.60 7.01
C ARG A 420 8.89 8.08 7.34
N ASN A 421 8.88 8.44 8.62
CA ASN A 421 9.03 9.84 9.03
C ASN A 421 10.41 10.39 8.58
N LEU A 422 11.49 9.66 8.80
CA LEU A 422 12.83 10.06 8.34
C LEU A 422 12.89 10.19 6.81
N ASP A 423 12.31 9.24 6.07
CA ASP A 423 12.26 9.29 4.61
C ASP A 423 11.48 10.54 4.13
N THR A 424 10.39 10.89 4.81
CA THR A 424 9.64 12.12 4.50
C THR A 424 10.41 13.40 4.84
N GLU A 425 11.14 13.42 5.95
CA GLU A 425 11.98 14.56 6.35
C GLU A 425 13.13 14.76 5.36
N ASN A 426 13.83 13.68 4.98
CA ASN A 426 14.88 13.69 3.96
C ASN A 426 14.35 14.18 2.61
N LEU A 427 13.16 13.72 2.19
CA LEU A 427 12.55 14.18 0.94
C LEU A 427 12.20 15.67 1.00
N GLN A 428 11.69 16.15 2.13
CA GLN A 428 11.41 17.58 2.33
C GLN A 428 12.68 18.43 2.26
N GLU A 429 13.78 17.96 2.84
CA GLU A 429 15.09 18.64 2.79
C GLU A 429 15.59 18.73 1.34
N VAL A 430 15.57 17.61 0.59
CA VAL A 430 15.97 17.59 -0.83
C VAL A 430 15.10 18.53 -1.68
N LEU A 431 13.79 18.55 -1.43
CA LEU A 431 12.88 19.46 -2.15
C LEU A 431 13.12 20.93 -1.77
N ALA A 432 13.48 21.22 -0.51
CA ALA A 432 13.85 22.56 -0.08
C ALA A 432 15.14 23.02 -0.77
N ASP A 433 16.15 22.16 -0.87
CA ASP A 433 17.41 22.45 -1.58
C ASP A 433 17.19 22.68 -3.08
N GLN A 434 16.33 21.87 -3.72
CA GLN A 434 15.96 22.10 -5.12
C GLN A 434 15.22 23.43 -5.30
N ARG A 435 14.32 23.77 -4.38
CA ARG A 435 13.59 25.04 -4.42
C ARG A 435 14.51 26.25 -4.24
N THR A 436 15.48 26.18 -3.33
CA THR A 436 16.47 27.25 -3.15
C THR A 436 17.33 27.40 -4.39
N ALA A 437 17.87 26.30 -4.95
CA ALA A 437 18.66 26.33 -6.18
C ALA A 437 17.90 26.93 -7.38
N LEU A 438 16.62 26.58 -7.55
CA LEU A 438 15.77 27.17 -8.60
C LEU A 438 15.49 28.65 -8.35
N THR A 439 15.31 29.04 -7.09
CA THR A 439 15.11 30.44 -6.71
C THR A 439 16.36 31.28 -6.99
N ASP A 440 17.53 30.76 -6.67
CA ASP A 440 18.82 31.40 -6.94
C ASP A 440 19.05 31.56 -8.46
N LEU A 441 18.74 30.52 -9.25
CA LEU A 441 18.82 30.60 -10.70
C LEU A 441 17.86 31.64 -11.27
N LEU A 442 16.63 31.70 -10.76
CA LEU A 442 15.65 32.72 -11.16
C LEU A 442 16.17 34.12 -10.82
N GLN A 443 16.73 34.32 -9.62
CA GLN A 443 17.31 35.59 -9.20
C GLN A 443 18.48 35.99 -10.10
N GLN A 444 19.33 35.04 -10.49
CA GLN A 444 20.43 35.27 -11.43
C GLN A 444 19.91 35.68 -12.81
N LEU A 445 18.88 35.02 -13.33
CA LEU A 445 18.27 35.35 -14.62
C LEU A 445 17.59 36.72 -14.61
N LEU A 446 16.90 37.07 -13.53
CA LEU A 446 16.32 38.40 -13.35
C LEU A 446 17.41 39.48 -13.33
N LYS A 447 18.50 39.25 -12.59
CA LYS A 447 19.64 40.16 -12.58
C LYS A 447 20.29 40.32 -13.96
N GLN A 448 20.44 39.23 -14.71
CA GLN A 448 20.94 39.28 -16.09
C GLN A 448 20.00 40.04 -17.02
N LYS A 449 18.68 39.90 -16.84
CA LYS A 449 17.68 40.66 -17.59
C LYS A 449 17.81 42.15 -17.32
N ASP A 450 17.84 42.55 -16.05
CA ASP A 450 17.95 43.95 -15.66
C ASP A 450 19.25 44.58 -16.20
N GLN A 451 20.35 43.83 -16.16
CA GLN A 451 21.63 44.26 -16.71
C GLN A 451 21.57 44.47 -18.24
N ARG A 452 20.96 43.54 -18.99
CA ARG A 452 20.77 43.69 -20.44
C ARG A 452 19.84 44.85 -20.78
N GLU A 453 18.81 45.08 -19.97
CA GLU A 453 17.90 46.19 -20.14
C GLU A 453 18.63 47.53 -19.97
N GLU A 454 19.54 47.62 -19.00
CA GLU A 454 20.37 48.81 -18.80
C GLU A 454 21.39 49.02 -19.91
N GLU A 455 22.07 47.95 -20.36
CA GLU A 455 22.97 48.01 -21.52
C GLU A 455 22.23 48.49 -22.77
N LEU A 456 21.01 48.00 -23.02
CA LEU A 456 20.17 48.46 -24.13
C LEU A 456 19.78 49.94 -23.98
N ARG A 457 19.44 50.40 -22.78
CA ARG A 457 19.18 51.84 -22.54
C ARG A 457 20.40 52.69 -22.85
N MET A 458 21.59 52.26 -22.43
CA MET A 458 22.84 52.96 -22.73
C MET A 458 23.11 53.03 -24.24
N VAL A 459 22.93 51.93 -24.96
CA VAL A 459 23.06 51.89 -26.43
C VAL A 459 22.05 52.82 -27.10
N LEU A 460 20.80 52.85 -26.64
CA LEU A 460 19.77 53.73 -27.17
C LEU A 460 20.11 55.21 -26.94
N VAL A 461 20.67 55.57 -25.78
CA VAL A 461 21.14 56.94 -25.49
C VAL A 461 22.31 57.32 -26.40
N GLU A 462 23.28 56.42 -26.60
CA GLU A 462 24.41 56.64 -27.53
C GLU A 462 23.94 56.80 -28.98
N MET A 463 22.96 55.99 -29.41
CA MET A 463 22.33 56.11 -30.74
C MET A 463 21.58 57.44 -30.89
N ALA A 464 20.87 57.90 -29.85
CA ALA A 464 20.18 59.18 -29.87
C ALA A 464 21.14 60.37 -30.00
N GLN A 465 22.28 60.34 -29.30
CA GLN A 465 23.32 61.36 -29.42
C GLN A 465 23.92 61.42 -30.84
N LYS A 466 24.11 60.27 -31.49
CA LYS A 466 24.66 60.18 -32.86
C LYS A 466 23.65 60.53 -33.96
N CYS A 467 22.35 60.54 -33.65
CA CYS A 467 21.27 60.90 -34.58
C CYS A 467 21.26 62.41 -34.93
N GLU A 468 22.01 63.27 -34.22
CA GLU A 468 22.19 64.68 -34.58
C GLU A 468 22.94 64.87 -35.92
N SER A 469 23.54 63.80 -36.47
CA SER A 469 24.06 63.80 -37.83
C SER A 469 22.94 63.60 -38.84
N ASN A 470 22.84 64.49 -39.83
CA ASN A 470 21.74 64.65 -40.81
C ASN A 470 21.58 63.48 -41.82
N GLN A 471 21.61 62.22 -41.37
CA GLN A 471 21.45 61.03 -42.20
C GLN A 471 19.97 60.61 -42.29
N GLN A 472 19.42 60.61 -43.52
CA GLN A 472 18.11 59.99 -43.78
C GLN A 472 18.16 58.49 -43.48
N ASN A 473 17.08 57.96 -42.91
CA ASN A 473 16.94 56.55 -42.52
C ASN A 473 17.92 56.06 -41.43
N TYR A 474 18.54 56.97 -40.68
CA TYR A 474 19.46 56.64 -39.58
C TYR A 474 18.88 55.59 -38.62
N TRP A 475 17.66 55.80 -38.11
CA TRP A 475 17.01 54.88 -37.18
C TRP A 475 16.71 53.50 -37.77
N MET A 476 16.35 53.42 -39.06
CA MET A 476 16.06 52.16 -39.72
C MET A 476 17.34 51.35 -39.94
N ILE A 477 18.43 52.02 -40.33
CA ILE A 477 19.75 51.40 -40.48
C ILE A 477 20.29 50.95 -39.12
N GLN A 478 20.13 51.74 -38.06
CA GLN A 478 20.55 51.33 -36.71
C GLN A 478 19.69 50.21 -36.14
N TYR A 479 18.38 50.21 -36.39
CA TYR A 479 17.49 49.14 -35.96
C TYR A 479 17.79 47.81 -36.67
N GLN A 480 18.00 47.85 -37.99
CA GLN A 480 18.46 46.68 -38.75
C GLN A 480 19.81 46.19 -38.25
N ARG A 481 20.77 47.09 -38.01
CA ARG A 481 22.07 46.74 -37.41
C ARG A 481 21.95 46.15 -36.01
N LEU A 482 20.98 46.56 -35.22
CA LEU A 482 20.76 46.05 -33.86
C LEU A 482 20.07 44.69 -33.86
N LEU A 483 19.16 44.45 -34.80
CA LEU A 483 18.56 43.14 -35.05
C LEU A 483 19.57 42.14 -35.63
N ASP A 484 20.46 42.62 -36.51
CA ASP A 484 21.53 41.82 -37.12
C ASP A 484 22.78 41.72 -36.21
N ALA A 485 22.87 42.56 -35.17
CA ALA A 485 23.99 42.56 -34.24
C ALA A 485 23.86 41.39 -33.26
N LYS A 486 24.71 40.39 -33.48
CA LYS A 486 24.98 39.36 -32.48
C LYS A 486 25.52 40.01 -31.19
N PRO A 487 24.96 39.70 -30.01
CA PRO A 487 25.39 40.30 -28.74
C PRO A 487 26.90 40.22 -28.58
N LEU A 488 27.54 41.30 -28.11
CA LEU A 488 29.01 41.39 -28.01
C LEU A 488 29.60 40.24 -27.18
N SER A 489 28.91 39.82 -26.12
CA SER A 489 29.28 38.68 -25.29
C SER A 489 29.28 37.35 -26.06
N LEU A 490 28.31 37.13 -26.95
CA LEU A 490 28.27 35.96 -27.82
C LEU A 490 29.34 36.02 -28.91
N ARG A 491 29.59 37.19 -29.51
CA ARG A 491 30.71 37.35 -30.46
C ARG A 491 32.05 37.05 -29.80
N MET A 492 32.29 37.56 -28.60
CA MET A 492 33.54 37.30 -27.86
C MET A 492 33.70 35.82 -27.50
N GLN A 493 32.61 35.14 -27.13
CA GLN A 493 32.63 33.71 -26.84
C GLN A 493 32.86 32.86 -28.10
N GLU A 494 32.29 33.24 -29.23
CA GLU A 494 32.45 32.52 -30.50
C GLU A 494 33.81 32.71 -31.14
N THR A 495 34.43 33.89 -30.97
CA THR A 495 35.82 34.11 -31.38
C THR A 495 36.83 33.29 -30.57
N ALA A 496 36.42 32.77 -29.41
CA ALA A 496 37.23 31.88 -28.59
C ALA A 496 37.07 30.39 -28.96
N VAL A 497 36.15 30.06 -29.88
CA VAL A 497 36.01 28.71 -30.45
C VAL A 497 37.07 28.51 -31.52
N ASP A 498 37.64 27.30 -31.58
CA ASP A 498 38.64 26.91 -32.57
C ASP A 498 38.19 27.27 -34.00
N ALA A 499 39.05 27.97 -34.73
CA ALA A 499 38.76 28.45 -36.08
C ALA A 499 38.48 27.30 -37.05
N ASP A 500 39.13 26.16 -36.88
CA ASP A 500 38.94 24.98 -37.73
C ASP A 500 37.59 24.29 -37.47
N LEU A 501 37.14 24.32 -36.22
CA LEU A 501 35.81 23.84 -35.83
C LEU A 501 34.70 24.77 -36.37
N GLY A 502 34.93 26.09 -36.32
CA GLY A 502 34.05 27.08 -36.93
C GLY A 502 33.94 26.88 -38.45
N ASN A 503 35.07 26.64 -39.12
CA ASN A 503 35.11 26.37 -40.57
C ASN A 503 34.39 25.07 -40.95
N LEU A 504 34.50 24.02 -40.14
CA LEU A 504 33.75 22.79 -40.34
C LEU A 504 32.24 23.04 -40.27
N LEU A 505 31.77 23.76 -39.24
CA LEU A 505 30.35 24.11 -39.12
C LEU A 505 29.87 24.98 -40.29
N CYS A 506 30.71 25.88 -40.79
CA CYS A 506 30.42 26.64 -42.00
C CYS A 506 30.24 25.73 -43.22
N LYS A 507 31.13 24.75 -43.43
CA LYS A 507 31.05 23.78 -44.54
C LYS A 507 29.82 22.88 -44.45
N LEU A 508 29.37 22.57 -43.23
CA LEU A 508 28.18 21.76 -42.97
C LEU A 508 26.89 22.60 -42.95
N SER A 509 26.95 23.90 -43.22
CA SER A 509 25.83 24.84 -43.08
C SER A 509 25.19 24.84 -41.69
N ALA A 510 25.96 24.48 -40.67
CA ALA A 510 25.52 24.21 -39.29
C ALA A 510 26.00 25.29 -38.30
N GLN A 511 26.16 26.53 -38.79
CA GLN A 511 26.69 27.68 -38.05
C GLN A 511 25.84 28.08 -36.84
N HIS A 512 24.56 27.71 -36.85
CA HIS A 512 23.61 27.96 -35.75
C HIS A 512 23.92 27.13 -34.49
N TYR A 513 24.77 26.10 -34.57
CA TYR A 513 25.28 25.39 -33.38
C TYR A 513 26.53 26.06 -32.77
N LEU A 514 27.15 27.03 -33.45
CA LEU A 514 28.34 27.74 -32.95
C LEU A 514 28.11 28.44 -31.59
N PRO A 515 26.97 29.11 -31.33
CA PRO A 515 26.68 29.68 -30.01
C PRO A 515 26.63 28.63 -28.89
N ILE A 516 26.11 27.43 -29.18
CA ILE A 516 25.99 26.32 -28.23
C ILE A 516 27.38 25.78 -27.89
N ILE A 517 28.22 25.56 -28.91
CA ILE A 517 29.60 25.12 -28.75
C ILE A 517 30.42 26.16 -27.97
N ALA A 518 30.24 27.45 -28.27
CA ALA A 518 30.88 28.55 -27.58
C ALA A 518 30.45 28.67 -26.11
N HIS A 519 29.14 28.58 -25.84
CA HIS A 519 28.57 28.66 -24.49
C HIS A 519 29.09 27.54 -23.59
N HIS A 520 29.15 26.31 -24.12
CA HIS A 520 29.65 25.14 -23.39
C HIS A 520 31.17 24.95 -23.45
N ARG A 521 31.91 25.88 -24.07
CA ARG A 521 33.38 25.85 -24.25
C ARG A 521 33.89 24.50 -24.76
N ILE A 522 33.18 23.95 -25.74
CA ILE A 522 33.48 22.61 -26.25
C ILE A 522 34.75 22.69 -27.12
N THR A 523 35.83 22.07 -26.65
CA THR A 523 37.10 21.96 -27.37
C THR A 523 37.13 20.71 -28.26
N ALA A 524 38.06 20.66 -29.23
CA ALA A 524 38.29 19.46 -30.04
C ALA A 524 38.61 18.22 -29.17
N GLU A 525 39.32 18.44 -28.06
CA GLU A 525 39.63 17.41 -27.07
C GLU A 525 38.39 16.95 -26.28
N ALA A 526 37.48 17.87 -25.93
CA ALA A 526 36.22 17.52 -25.29
C ALA A 526 35.32 16.70 -26.23
N LEU A 527 35.24 17.06 -27.52
CA LEU A 527 34.47 16.32 -28.53
C LEU A 527 34.97 14.88 -28.73
N ARG A 528 36.27 14.64 -28.57
CA ARG A 528 36.86 13.29 -28.69
C ARG A 528 36.32 12.32 -27.66
N ASN A 529 36.01 12.81 -26.46
CA ASN A 529 35.53 12.01 -25.34
C ASN A 529 33.99 11.97 -25.25
N MET A 530 33.29 12.69 -26.13
CA MET A 530 31.83 12.75 -26.17
C MET A 530 31.21 11.66 -27.05
N THR A 531 30.01 11.22 -26.69
CA THR A 531 29.20 10.32 -27.51
C THR A 531 28.07 11.06 -28.23
N THR A 532 27.41 10.43 -29.21
CA THR A 532 26.23 10.99 -29.89
C THR A 532 25.04 11.20 -28.94
N LYS A 533 25.03 10.57 -27.76
CA LYS A 533 24.03 10.84 -26.71
C LYS A 533 24.35 12.16 -25.98
N ASP A 534 25.63 12.47 -25.78
CA ASP A 534 26.05 13.68 -25.09
C ASP A 534 25.83 14.92 -25.97
N LEU A 535 26.10 14.82 -27.27
CA LEU A 535 25.80 15.89 -28.24
C LEU A 535 24.28 16.19 -28.34
N ARG A 536 23.42 15.17 -28.22
CA ARG A 536 21.96 15.35 -28.16
C ARG A 536 21.52 16.06 -26.89
N LYS A 537 22.15 15.76 -25.74
CA LYS A 537 21.88 16.46 -24.47
C LYS A 537 22.26 17.95 -24.55
N LEU A 538 23.25 18.29 -25.38
CA LEU A 538 23.68 19.66 -25.66
C LEU A 538 22.81 20.36 -26.72
N GLY A 539 21.80 19.69 -27.30
CA GLY A 539 20.89 20.27 -28.28
C GLY A 539 21.31 20.14 -29.74
N ILE A 540 22.41 19.44 -30.04
CA ILE A 540 22.83 19.14 -31.42
C ILE A 540 22.12 17.85 -31.83
N ASN A 541 20.99 17.96 -32.53
CA ASN A 541 20.11 16.81 -32.81
C ASN A 541 20.32 16.19 -34.20
N GLU A 542 20.94 16.92 -35.12
CA GLU A 542 21.21 16.45 -36.48
C GLU A 542 22.27 15.36 -36.51
N VAL A 543 21.88 14.17 -36.92
CA VAL A 543 22.75 12.98 -36.95
C VAL A 543 23.95 13.17 -37.89
N GLY A 544 23.77 13.91 -39.00
CA GLY A 544 24.86 14.24 -39.94
C GLY A 544 25.93 15.12 -39.29
N VAL A 545 25.51 16.19 -38.62
CA VAL A 545 26.40 17.12 -37.91
C VAL A 545 27.11 16.44 -36.73
N GLN A 546 26.38 15.63 -35.94
CA GLN A 546 26.96 14.84 -34.85
C GLN A 546 28.09 13.92 -35.32
N LYS A 547 27.87 13.19 -36.42
CA LYS A 547 28.87 12.27 -36.97
C LYS A 547 30.07 13.03 -37.53
N ALA A 548 29.84 14.13 -38.23
CA ALA A 548 30.90 14.96 -38.80
C ALA A 548 31.78 15.62 -37.72
N LEU A 549 31.19 16.10 -36.63
CA LEU A 549 31.92 16.68 -35.49
C LEU A 549 32.80 15.64 -34.77
N LEU A 550 32.25 14.44 -34.52
CA LEU A 550 32.99 13.35 -33.89
C LEU A 550 34.08 12.76 -34.80
N HIS A 551 33.85 12.77 -36.11
CA HIS A 551 34.84 12.35 -37.11
C HIS A 551 35.99 13.35 -37.20
N TRP A 552 35.67 14.64 -37.34
CA TRP A 552 36.66 15.72 -37.37
C TRP A 552 37.54 15.72 -36.11
N ALA A 553 36.94 15.58 -34.92
CA ALA A 553 37.69 15.52 -33.66
C ALA A 553 38.66 14.32 -33.57
N ARG A 554 38.44 13.26 -34.37
CA ARG A 554 39.35 12.11 -34.47
C ARG A 554 40.43 12.31 -35.54
N GLU A 555 40.19 13.15 -36.54
CA GLU A 555 41.10 13.42 -37.67
C GLU A 555 42.06 14.60 -37.44
N CYS A 556 41.78 15.51 -36.49
CA CYS A 556 42.64 16.66 -36.15
C CYS A 556 44.06 16.30 -35.63
N THR A 557 44.46 15.03 -35.63
CA THR A 557 45.77 14.54 -35.19
C THR A 557 46.86 14.56 -36.27
N LEU A 558 46.56 14.96 -37.51
CA LEU A 558 47.52 14.87 -38.63
C LEU A 558 48.20 16.19 -39.01
N SER A 559 48.09 17.24 -38.19
CA SER A 559 48.81 18.50 -38.41
C SER A 559 49.75 18.81 -37.23
N ASP A 560 51.02 18.42 -37.39
CA ASP A 560 52.12 18.76 -36.48
C ASP A 560 52.33 20.28 -36.36
N PRO A 561 52.75 20.78 -35.17
CA PRO A 561 53.65 21.91 -35.07
C PRO A 561 55.08 21.45 -34.78
N LYS A 562 56.00 21.86 -35.65
CA LYS A 562 57.45 21.75 -35.51
C LYS A 562 57.99 22.33 -34.20
N GLU A 563 58.87 21.54 -33.60
CA GLU A 563 60.03 21.81 -32.72
C GLU A 563 60.37 23.26 -32.34
N MET A 564 60.57 23.46 -31.03
CA MET A 564 61.80 24.12 -30.54
C MET A 564 62.20 23.53 -29.18
N GLN A 565 63.39 22.90 -29.14
CA GLN A 565 64.06 22.37 -27.96
C GLN A 565 64.93 23.46 -27.31
N GLU A 566 65.03 23.46 -25.98
CA GLU A 566 66.25 23.74 -25.18
C GLU A 566 65.93 23.34 -23.72
N ALA A 567 66.45 22.23 -23.21
CA ALA A 567 67.74 22.04 -22.49
C ALA A 567 67.51 21.95 -20.96
N GLY A 568 67.90 20.80 -20.36
CA GLY A 568 67.59 20.38 -18.97
C GLY A 568 68.43 21.06 -17.86
N PRO A 569 68.64 20.46 -16.65
CA PRO A 569 68.84 19.02 -16.43
C PRO A 569 68.20 18.36 -15.16
N SER A 570 67.93 17.05 -15.29
CA SER A 570 68.07 15.92 -14.33
C SER A 570 67.67 16.04 -12.85
N THR A 571 66.84 15.09 -12.39
CA THR A 571 67.12 14.00 -11.40
C THR A 571 65.81 13.21 -11.07
N PRO A 572 65.81 12.02 -10.40
CA PRO A 572 65.68 10.73 -11.07
C PRO A 572 64.41 9.90 -10.70
N SER A 573 64.15 8.88 -11.54
CA SER A 573 63.38 7.64 -11.37
C SER A 573 62.37 7.43 -10.22
N ALA A 574 61.13 7.05 -10.60
CA ALA A 574 60.39 5.96 -9.96
C ALA A 574 59.40 5.31 -10.98
N PRO A 575 59.24 3.97 -11.03
CA PRO A 575 58.42 3.30 -12.02
C PRO A 575 56.96 3.04 -11.58
N LEU A 576 56.07 3.05 -12.58
CA LEU A 576 54.77 2.38 -12.70
C LEU A 576 54.21 1.65 -11.47
N GLN A 577 53.07 2.14 -10.95
CA GLN A 577 52.19 1.34 -10.10
C GLN A 577 51.26 0.48 -10.96
N GLN A 578 51.70 -0.76 -11.16
CA GLN A 578 50.85 -1.91 -11.40
C GLN A 578 50.00 -2.21 -10.16
N GLN A 579 48.75 -2.60 -10.42
CA GLN A 579 47.91 -3.35 -9.49
C GLN A 579 48.61 -4.63 -9.05
N LEU A 580 48.72 -4.84 -7.73
CA LEU A 580 48.87 -6.15 -7.12
C LEU A 580 48.01 -6.23 -5.85
N THR A 581 47.13 -7.22 -5.84
CA THR A 581 46.44 -7.88 -4.71
C THR A 581 47.45 -8.72 -3.88
N PRO A 582 47.08 -9.51 -2.83
CA PRO A 582 46.03 -9.53 -1.80
C PRO A 582 46.66 -9.61 -0.37
N PRO A 583 45.96 -10.11 0.71
CA PRO A 583 46.08 -11.54 1.01
C PRO A 583 44.82 -12.25 1.54
N LEU A 584 44.87 -13.58 1.43
CA LEU A 584 43.89 -14.60 1.83
C LEU A 584 44.03 -15.03 3.32
N THR A 585 42.88 -15.47 3.85
CA THR A 585 42.59 -16.46 4.95
C THR A 585 42.85 -16.07 6.42
N PRO A 586 42.07 -16.60 7.42
CA PRO A 586 41.35 -17.88 7.43
C PRO A 586 39.85 -17.86 7.79
N SER A 587 39.20 -18.91 7.32
CA SER A 587 37.84 -19.36 7.56
C SER A 587 37.71 -20.09 8.90
N THR A 588 36.70 -19.74 9.71
CA THR A 588 35.99 -20.62 10.67
C THR A 588 34.69 -19.96 11.14
N PRO A 589 33.72 -20.72 11.66
CA PRO A 589 32.58 -21.29 10.95
C PRO A 589 31.31 -20.43 11.07
N LEU A 590 30.58 -20.25 9.97
CA LEU A 590 29.20 -19.79 10.04
C LEU A 590 28.33 -20.93 10.56
N THR A 591 27.77 -20.68 11.74
CA THR A 591 26.69 -21.40 12.38
C THR A 591 25.50 -21.47 11.41
N PRO A 592 24.83 -22.63 11.23
CA PRO A 592 23.64 -22.71 10.39
C PRO A 592 22.48 -22.02 11.11
N THR A 593 22.07 -20.85 10.59
CA THR A 593 20.80 -20.23 10.98
C THR A 593 19.67 -21.05 10.38
N ALA A 594 18.88 -21.68 11.25
CA ALA A 594 17.69 -22.42 10.89
C ALA A 594 16.63 -21.49 10.25
N PRO A 595 15.93 -21.92 9.18
CA PRO A 595 14.70 -21.29 8.76
C PRO A 595 13.58 -21.56 9.78
N SER A 596 12.79 -20.52 10.07
CA SER A 596 11.55 -20.56 10.84
C SER A 596 10.51 -21.53 10.23
N PRO A 597 9.80 -22.33 11.04
CA PRO A 597 8.80 -23.26 10.54
C PRO A 597 7.42 -22.60 10.52
N ASP A 598 7.06 -21.95 9.41
CA ASP A 598 5.66 -21.53 9.19
C ASP A 598 5.37 -21.45 7.68
N SER A 599 5.09 -22.60 7.07
CA SER A 599 4.22 -22.73 5.89
C SER A 599 3.95 -24.22 5.59
N TRP A 600 3.24 -24.93 6.47
CA TRP A 600 2.65 -26.22 6.09
C TRP A 600 1.38 -26.00 5.29
N SER A 601 1.54 -25.63 4.03
CA SER A 601 0.45 -25.57 3.06
C SER A 601 0.91 -26.08 1.70
N SER A 602 1.18 -27.39 1.64
CA SER A 602 0.86 -28.34 0.54
C SER A 602 1.83 -29.52 0.56
N SER A 603 1.51 -30.57 1.31
CA SER A 603 2.35 -31.75 1.54
C SER A 603 2.37 -32.72 0.35
N GLU A 604 2.38 -32.25 -0.90
CA GLU A 604 2.35 -33.09 -2.11
C GLU A 604 3.68 -33.03 -2.88
N CYS A 605 4.04 -34.13 -3.52
CA CYS A 605 5.24 -34.25 -4.33
C CYS A 605 5.14 -33.33 -5.54
N VAL A 606 6.11 -32.42 -5.73
CA VAL A 606 6.14 -31.45 -6.85
C VAL A 606 6.30 -32.13 -8.22
N VAL A 607 6.68 -33.41 -8.25
CA VAL A 607 6.91 -34.18 -9.49
C VAL A 607 5.66 -34.93 -9.94
N CYS A 608 5.00 -35.67 -9.04
CA CYS A 608 3.80 -36.44 -9.40
C CYS A 608 2.49 -35.77 -8.99
N MET A 609 2.52 -34.79 -8.08
CA MET A 609 1.34 -34.12 -7.50
C MET A 609 0.29 -35.08 -6.91
N GLU A 610 0.66 -36.33 -6.66
CA GLU A 610 -0.26 -37.38 -6.20
C GLU A 610 0.08 -37.90 -4.80
N HIS A 611 1.37 -37.99 -4.47
CA HIS A 611 1.86 -38.61 -3.23
C HIS A 611 2.55 -37.59 -2.35
N GLU A 612 2.53 -37.80 -1.04
CA GLU A 612 3.11 -36.82 -0.12
C GLU A 612 4.63 -36.70 -0.23
N SER A 613 5.15 -35.49 0.02
CA SER A 613 6.59 -35.23 0.04
C SER A 613 7.24 -35.85 1.28
N GLN A 614 8.05 -36.90 1.10
CA GLN A 614 8.62 -37.72 2.19
C GLN A 614 10.15 -37.78 2.16
N VAL A 615 10.82 -37.07 1.25
CA VAL A 615 12.29 -37.15 1.07
C VAL A 615 12.94 -35.78 1.16
N ILE A 616 14.00 -35.68 1.96
CA ILE A 616 14.92 -34.53 2.05
C ILE A 616 16.10 -34.73 1.10
N PHE A 617 16.45 -33.70 0.32
CA PHE A 617 17.65 -33.67 -0.51
C PHE A 617 18.81 -32.92 0.16
N LEU A 618 19.97 -33.56 0.32
CA LEU A 618 21.19 -32.92 0.82
C LEU A 618 22.18 -32.59 -0.32
N PRO A 619 22.90 -31.46 -0.25
CA PRO A 619 23.03 -30.54 0.90
C PRO A 619 21.93 -29.47 1.01
N CYS A 620 21.01 -29.37 0.06
CA CYS A 620 20.09 -28.24 -0.02
C CYS A 620 18.94 -28.20 1.01
N GLY A 621 18.65 -29.32 1.69
CA GLY A 621 17.65 -29.41 2.76
C GLY A 621 16.18 -29.43 2.31
N HIS A 622 15.89 -29.38 1.01
CA HIS A 622 14.51 -29.27 0.52
C HIS A 622 13.72 -30.59 0.62
N VAL A 623 12.46 -30.50 1.07
CA VAL A 623 11.46 -31.57 1.08
C VAL A 623 10.41 -31.28 0.03
N CYS A 624 10.48 -31.95 -1.11
CA CYS A 624 9.61 -31.64 -2.25
C CYS A 624 9.19 -32.84 -3.11
N CYS A 625 9.64 -34.06 -2.76
CA CYS A 625 9.34 -35.27 -3.55
C CYS A 625 8.90 -36.44 -2.66
N CYS A 626 8.05 -37.31 -3.21
CA CYS A 626 7.78 -38.63 -2.64
C CYS A 626 8.96 -39.58 -2.90
N GLN A 627 8.94 -40.75 -2.25
CA GLN A 627 10.02 -41.73 -2.36
C GLN A 627 10.30 -42.14 -3.81
N THR A 628 9.27 -42.48 -4.57
CA THR A 628 9.39 -42.98 -5.96
C THR A 628 9.93 -41.93 -6.92
N CYS A 629 9.47 -40.68 -6.81
CA CYS A 629 9.95 -39.59 -7.66
C CYS A 629 11.38 -39.17 -7.32
N SER A 630 11.85 -39.40 -6.09
CA SER A 630 13.19 -38.97 -5.64
C SER A 630 14.34 -39.76 -6.29
N ASP A 631 14.10 -41.02 -6.68
CA ASP A 631 15.11 -41.93 -7.21
C ASP A 631 15.52 -41.56 -8.65
N ALA A 632 14.61 -40.97 -9.42
CA ALA A 632 14.85 -40.56 -10.82
C ALA A 632 15.54 -39.19 -10.96
N LEU A 633 15.67 -38.42 -9.88
CA LEU A 633 16.18 -37.05 -9.91
C LEU A 633 17.66 -36.98 -9.54
N GLN A 634 18.49 -36.30 -10.34
CA GLN A 634 19.89 -36.00 -10.02
C GLN A 634 20.09 -34.61 -9.42
N SER A 635 19.13 -33.71 -9.62
CA SER A 635 19.13 -32.35 -9.08
C SER A 635 17.81 -32.03 -8.37
N CYS A 636 17.87 -31.18 -7.36
CA CYS A 636 16.71 -30.76 -6.59
C CYS A 636 15.74 -29.93 -7.46
N PRO A 637 14.44 -30.25 -7.53
CA PRO A 637 13.47 -29.50 -8.33
C PRO A 637 13.31 -28.04 -7.89
N LEU A 638 13.52 -27.73 -6.60
CA LEU A 638 13.35 -26.39 -6.05
C LEU A 638 14.56 -25.48 -6.30
N CYS A 639 15.77 -25.96 -5.99
CA CYS A 639 16.97 -25.12 -6.08
C CYS A 639 17.93 -25.50 -7.21
N ARG A 640 17.63 -26.56 -7.97
CA ARG A 640 18.47 -27.13 -9.05
C ARG A 640 19.88 -27.58 -8.62
N GLY A 641 20.17 -27.59 -7.32
CA GLY A 641 21.42 -28.10 -6.76
C GLY A 641 21.55 -29.62 -6.92
N SER A 642 22.78 -30.12 -7.05
CA SER A 642 23.08 -31.55 -7.15
C SER A 642 22.69 -32.31 -5.87
N ILE A 643 22.03 -33.46 -6.00
CA ILE A 643 21.60 -34.28 -4.86
C ILE A 643 22.72 -35.24 -4.49
N SER A 644 23.35 -35.02 -3.33
CA SER A 644 24.40 -35.90 -2.81
C SER A 644 23.84 -37.03 -1.94
N GLN A 645 22.80 -36.76 -1.16
CA GLN A 645 22.18 -37.75 -0.28
C GLN A 645 20.67 -37.52 -0.15
N ARG A 646 19.91 -38.61 0.00
CA ARG A 646 18.45 -38.62 0.16
C ARG A 646 18.11 -39.19 1.54
N VAL A 647 17.28 -38.50 2.31
CA VAL A 647 16.87 -38.93 3.66
C VAL A 647 15.35 -38.99 3.72
N ARG A 648 14.80 -40.13 4.16
CA ARG A 648 13.36 -40.36 4.26
C ARG A 648 12.80 -39.89 5.60
N LEU A 649 11.67 -39.19 5.55
CA LEU A 649 10.88 -38.78 6.71
C LEU A 649 9.85 -39.88 7.03
N TYR A 650 9.80 -40.28 8.30
CA TYR A 650 8.77 -41.16 8.85
C TYR A 650 7.82 -40.30 9.68
N HIS A 651 6.55 -40.20 9.25
CA HIS A 651 5.48 -39.63 10.06
C HIS A 651 4.87 -40.77 10.87
N GLY A 652 4.82 -40.61 12.19
CA GLY A 652 4.29 -41.61 13.14
C GLY A 652 2.78 -41.59 13.26
#